data_AF-A0A158PRQ3-F1
#
_entry.id   AF-A0A158PRQ3-F1
#
_cell.length_a   1.000
_cell.length_b   1.000
_cell.length_c   1.000
_cell.angle_alpha   90.00
_cell.angle_beta   90.00
_cell.angle_gamma   90.00
#
_symmetry.space_group_name_H-M   'P 1'
#
loop_
_entity.id
_entity.type
_entity.pdbx_description
1 polymer ?
#
loop_
_entity_poly.entity_id
_entity_poly.type
_entity_poly.pdbx_seq_one_letter_code
_entity_poly.pdbx_strand_id
1 'polypeptide(L)'
;MESLTETHTTVKIVHKFHKVQIILYHGYPVQVFHAYTSDGYILDLHRIPFGKNGYSISRKYRPAIFLQHGLLGSSADWVENYPNESFGNYIKYSLMLIISSWDEMAKYDLDAMFDVVLKVTKQRSLYYVGFSQGTLIMFVKLSQDPNFASKIRKFFALAPVATVANVKGLFRLFATKIFPRAKLIQQFFGNRFFTLNSKLTKTISMLICEISFFNPFCNDIIFQIAGPDNGQFNKSRLSVYIGGEGGTSVMNMIHWVQMINSGKLQAYDYESVKENQRHYGNEKDSPPIYDISSVNVPIYLYWSLNDWLANTIDIRKSLLSVLPNKSIRGGKVFKNYNHLDFIWGLRAANEIYRSIISIIHKERKMNYMKYDIGGMPNNWSNKLYSLQWLEKYNAMILSANTTKITNEISIKPLPEATMTTNEIITYHGYPSETHTVTTDDGYILELHRIPGGKAANYSRNESKSVVFLQHGFIGSSAVWVTNLPNQSAAFVFADAGFDVWMGNVRGNTYSTKHVKYTQNDLKYWKFTFDEFAKYDLDSMINYVLNKTCQRFLYYIGYSEGTLTMFAKLSIDQLFAQKIRKFFALGPIGTLAHIKGLVGVAGKNFLRPLKLLVKITGKFMPNESIFQKISKSTCSLKSVVEHCENLMFQMTGPATIQMNVSRIPVYMSHLPAGTSMANVLHWAQMVNSHKTQMYDYGSENKNMKHYNMKTPPLYNLSLINAPVYLYWSEQDWLADKRDIQDSLIAKIPSKYLIQNNELQNFNHFDFIWGIHAADQIYKPIIEIIRNDKTKL
;
A
#
# COMPACT_ATOMS: atom_id res chain seq x y z
N MET A 1 7.79 54.61 -11.68
CA MET A 1 9.05 53.87 -11.44
C MET A 1 8.71 52.47 -10.96
N GLU A 2 9.54 51.50 -11.32
CA GLU A 2 9.72 50.18 -10.70
C GLU A 2 8.46 49.36 -10.31
N SER A 3 8.14 48.41 -11.18
CA SER A 3 7.39 47.21 -10.81
C SER A 3 8.31 46.21 -10.09
N LEU A 4 7.99 45.85 -8.84
CA LEU A 4 8.67 44.75 -8.15
C LEU A 4 8.20 43.40 -8.71
N THR A 5 9.02 42.80 -9.59
CA THR A 5 8.80 41.44 -10.07
C THR A 5 9.24 40.42 -9.03
N GLU A 6 8.31 39.71 -8.41
CA GLU A 6 8.65 38.56 -7.57
C GLU A 6 9.39 37.50 -8.39
N THR A 7 10.54 37.04 -7.87
CA THR A 7 11.32 35.99 -8.54
C THR A 7 10.63 34.64 -8.36
N HIS A 8 9.86 34.21 -9.37
CA HIS A 8 9.38 32.84 -9.44
C HIS A 8 10.55 31.84 -9.47
N THR A 9 10.87 31.28 -8.31
CA THR A 9 11.81 30.17 -8.17
C THR A 9 11.26 28.96 -8.93
N THR A 10 11.63 28.85 -10.21
CA THR A 10 11.09 27.83 -11.11
C THR A 10 11.63 26.47 -10.68
N VAL A 11 10.85 25.76 -9.86
CA VAL A 11 11.12 24.37 -9.48
C VAL A 11 11.18 23.55 -10.75
N LYS A 12 12.39 23.21 -11.21
CA LYS A 12 12.59 22.36 -12.37
C LYS A 12 11.99 20.99 -12.07
N ILE A 13 10.84 20.72 -12.65
CA ILE A 13 10.19 19.40 -12.64
C ILE A 13 11.21 18.41 -13.22
N VAL A 14 11.81 17.60 -12.35
CA VAL A 14 12.81 16.60 -12.76
C VAL A 14 12.08 15.57 -13.60
N HIS A 15 12.33 15.58 -14.91
CA HIS A 15 11.57 14.74 -15.82
C HIS A 15 11.76 13.25 -15.51
N LYS A 16 10.66 12.52 -15.66
CA LYS A 16 10.53 11.07 -15.65
C LYS A 16 11.59 10.38 -16.54
N PHE A 17 12.66 9.88 -15.95
CA PHE A 17 13.66 9.05 -16.64
C PHE A 17 13.41 7.56 -16.37
N HIS A 18 13.02 6.80 -17.40
CA HIS A 18 13.07 5.33 -17.40
C HIS A 18 14.48 4.80 -17.14
N LYS A 19 14.63 3.49 -16.89
CA LYS A 19 15.95 2.82 -16.89
C LYS A 19 16.76 3.16 -18.17
N VAL A 20 16.21 3.00 -19.40
CA VAL A 20 16.77 3.57 -20.65
C VAL A 20 17.19 5.04 -20.55
N GLN A 21 16.30 5.87 -20.04
CA GLN A 21 16.48 7.31 -20.14
C GLN A 21 17.51 7.80 -19.11
N ILE A 22 17.71 7.11 -17.98
CA ILE A 22 18.83 7.31 -17.04
C ILE A 22 20.18 7.07 -17.75
N ILE A 23 20.27 6.03 -18.58
CA ILE A 23 21.46 5.70 -19.39
C ILE A 23 21.80 6.83 -20.36
N LEU A 24 20.81 7.20 -21.17
CA LEU A 24 20.98 8.18 -22.25
C LEU A 24 21.21 9.58 -21.67
N TYR A 25 20.50 9.95 -20.60
CA TYR A 25 20.74 11.17 -19.82
C TYR A 25 22.17 11.24 -19.26
N HIS A 26 22.72 10.11 -18.82
CA HIS A 26 24.11 10.03 -18.39
C HIS A 26 25.11 9.83 -19.55
N GLY A 27 24.66 9.80 -20.81
CA GLY A 27 25.50 9.80 -22.01
C GLY A 27 26.16 8.46 -22.34
N TYR A 28 25.55 7.32 -21.99
CA TYR A 28 26.02 6.00 -22.41
C TYR A 28 25.14 5.40 -23.54
N PRO A 29 25.70 4.56 -24.43
CA PRO A 29 24.92 3.75 -25.38
C PRO A 29 24.21 2.59 -24.70
N VAL A 30 23.19 2.02 -25.34
CA VAL A 30 22.53 0.79 -24.86
C VAL A 30 21.87 -0.02 -25.99
N GLN A 31 21.63 -1.31 -25.77
CA GLN A 31 21.09 -2.27 -26.74
C GLN A 31 20.15 -3.28 -26.07
N VAL A 32 18.88 -3.28 -26.44
CA VAL A 32 17.89 -4.24 -25.91
C VAL A 32 18.08 -5.61 -26.54
N PHE A 33 17.91 -6.65 -25.73
CA PHE A 33 17.69 -8.02 -26.19
C PHE A 33 16.53 -8.61 -25.40
N HIS A 34 15.87 -9.62 -25.94
CA HIS A 34 14.90 -10.44 -25.20
C HIS A 34 15.40 -11.88 -25.18
N ALA A 35 15.39 -12.50 -24.00
CA ALA A 35 15.65 -13.92 -23.82
C ALA A 35 14.31 -14.64 -23.59
N TYR A 36 14.09 -15.75 -24.28
CA TYR A 36 12.86 -16.54 -24.19
C TYR A 36 13.17 -17.80 -23.39
N THR A 37 12.46 -18.01 -22.28
CA THR A 37 12.63 -19.20 -21.43
C THR A 37 11.81 -20.38 -21.96
N SER A 38 12.16 -21.60 -21.56
CA SER A 38 11.45 -22.82 -21.97
C SER A 38 10.08 -23.01 -21.30
N ASP A 39 9.82 -22.30 -20.20
CA ASP A 39 8.51 -22.18 -19.55
C ASP A 39 7.67 -20.98 -20.04
N GLY A 40 8.18 -20.21 -21.01
CA GLY A 40 7.38 -19.23 -21.78
C GLY A 40 7.51 -17.76 -21.36
N TYR A 41 8.41 -17.42 -20.44
CA TYR A 41 8.71 -16.02 -20.08
C TYR A 41 9.58 -15.33 -21.14
N ILE A 42 9.40 -14.01 -21.23
CA ILE A 42 10.22 -13.11 -22.06
C ILE A 42 10.98 -12.20 -21.10
N LEU A 43 12.31 -12.33 -21.06
CA LEU A 43 13.21 -11.64 -20.14
C LEU A 43 13.95 -10.52 -20.86
N ASP A 44 13.80 -9.30 -20.34
CA ASP A 44 14.39 -8.07 -20.87
C ASP A 44 15.90 -7.95 -20.52
N LEU A 45 16.77 -7.97 -21.53
CA LEU A 45 18.23 -8.04 -21.39
C LEU A 45 19.00 -6.76 -21.79
N HIS A 46 19.91 -6.38 -20.89
CA HIS A 46 20.42 -5.04 -20.64
C HIS A 46 21.26 -4.23 -21.68
N ARG A 47 22.02 -4.91 -22.55
CA ARG A 47 23.46 -4.63 -22.85
C ARG A 47 23.92 -3.17 -23.08
N ILE A 48 25.02 -2.79 -22.43
CA ILE A 48 25.89 -1.64 -22.81
C ILE A 48 27.03 -2.12 -23.71
N PRO A 49 27.25 -1.50 -24.89
CA PRO A 49 28.40 -1.84 -25.73
C PRO A 49 29.69 -1.05 -25.42
N PHE A 50 29.64 0.21 -24.96
CA PHE A 50 30.82 1.05 -24.65
C PHE A 50 30.55 2.15 -23.59
N GLY A 51 31.61 2.78 -23.08
CA GLY A 51 31.52 3.95 -22.19
C GLY A 51 31.31 5.26 -22.95
N LYS A 52 30.91 6.32 -22.24
CA LYS A 52 30.42 7.61 -22.78
C LYS A 52 31.19 8.14 -23.99
N ASN A 53 32.52 8.20 -23.92
CA ASN A 53 33.35 8.93 -24.88
C ASN A 53 33.54 8.22 -26.25
N GLY A 54 32.82 7.12 -26.53
CA GLY A 54 32.72 6.45 -27.85
C GLY A 54 33.97 5.71 -28.36
N TYR A 55 35.15 6.31 -28.25
CA TYR A 55 36.37 5.89 -28.93
C TYR A 55 37.11 4.73 -28.24
N SER A 56 36.84 3.50 -28.68
CA SER A 56 37.85 2.43 -28.74
C SER A 56 37.40 1.26 -29.65
N ILE A 57 37.22 1.54 -30.94
CA ILE A 57 36.96 0.50 -31.96
C ILE A 57 38.16 -0.49 -32.07
N SER A 58 39.36 -0.06 -31.67
CA SER A 58 40.61 -0.83 -31.72
C SER A 58 40.77 -1.96 -30.68
N ARG A 59 39.90 -2.08 -29.65
CA ARG A 59 40.05 -3.14 -28.62
C ARG A 59 39.41 -4.47 -29.06
N LYS A 60 40.20 -5.31 -29.75
CA LYS A 60 39.89 -6.67 -30.25
C LYS A 60 39.20 -7.63 -29.25
N TYR A 61 39.28 -7.41 -27.94
CA TYR A 61 38.55 -8.20 -26.93
C TYR A 61 38.07 -7.31 -25.77
N ARG A 62 36.82 -7.51 -25.34
CA ARG A 62 36.21 -6.86 -24.17
C ARG A 62 35.51 -7.93 -23.31
N PRO A 63 35.91 -8.14 -22.04
CA PRO A 63 35.26 -9.14 -21.19
C PRO A 63 33.80 -8.78 -20.93
N ALA A 64 32.90 -9.75 -21.09
CA ALA A 64 31.48 -9.57 -20.79
C ALA A 64 31.20 -9.83 -19.29
N ILE A 65 30.47 -8.91 -18.67
CA ILE A 65 30.03 -8.99 -17.27
C ILE A 65 28.50 -9.03 -17.25
N PHE A 66 27.94 -10.01 -16.55
CA PHE A 66 26.52 -10.16 -16.30
C PHE A 66 26.20 -9.67 -14.88
N LEU A 67 25.10 -8.94 -14.71
CA LEU A 67 24.71 -8.30 -13.45
C LEU A 67 23.27 -8.72 -13.09
N GLN A 68 23.07 -9.42 -11.98
CA GLN A 68 21.76 -9.93 -11.54
C GLN A 68 21.32 -9.31 -10.21
N HIS A 69 20.10 -8.78 -10.20
CA HIS A 69 19.50 -8.07 -9.07
C HIS A 69 18.88 -8.98 -8.00
N GLY A 70 18.38 -8.37 -6.91
CA GLY A 70 17.74 -9.04 -5.79
C GLY A 70 16.22 -9.22 -5.91
N LEU A 71 15.60 -9.72 -4.84
CA LEU A 71 14.15 -9.77 -4.64
C LEU A 71 13.57 -8.34 -4.72
N LEU A 72 12.45 -8.16 -5.41
CA LEU A 72 11.82 -6.85 -5.70
C LEU A 72 12.74 -5.85 -6.44
N GLY A 73 13.90 -6.30 -6.91
CA GLY A 73 14.85 -5.53 -7.71
C GLY A 73 14.62 -5.66 -9.21
N SER A 74 15.45 -4.97 -9.98
CA SER A 74 15.46 -4.98 -11.44
C SER A 74 16.87 -4.71 -11.99
N SER A 75 17.03 -4.66 -13.32
CA SER A 75 18.29 -4.19 -13.92
C SER A 75 18.65 -2.73 -13.59
N ALA A 76 17.72 -1.95 -13.03
CA ALA A 76 17.94 -0.54 -12.68
C ALA A 76 18.76 -0.37 -11.39
N ASP A 77 18.71 -1.33 -10.47
CA ASP A 77 19.39 -1.32 -9.17
C ASP A 77 20.88 -0.98 -9.28
N TRP A 78 21.53 -1.48 -10.35
CA TRP A 78 22.94 -1.26 -10.66
C TRP A 78 23.28 0.17 -11.11
N VAL A 79 22.27 0.98 -11.45
CA VAL A 79 22.36 2.18 -12.31
C VAL A 79 21.69 3.41 -11.71
N GLU A 80 20.90 3.24 -10.64
CA GLU A 80 20.16 4.30 -9.96
C GLU A 80 21.04 5.28 -9.17
N ASN A 81 22.31 4.95 -8.91
CA ASN A 81 23.33 5.86 -8.37
C ASN A 81 23.96 6.75 -9.45
N TYR A 82 24.60 7.88 -9.10
CA TYR A 82 25.30 8.72 -10.08
C TYR A 82 26.43 7.93 -10.78
N PRO A 83 26.86 8.28 -12.02
CA PRO A 83 27.81 7.47 -12.81
C PRO A 83 29.20 7.18 -12.21
N ASN A 84 29.56 7.79 -11.07
CA ASN A 84 30.78 7.51 -10.31
C ASN A 84 30.53 6.61 -9.07
N GLU A 85 29.25 6.37 -8.75
CA GLU A 85 28.70 5.66 -7.59
C GLU A 85 27.95 4.38 -8.02
N SER A 86 27.47 4.31 -9.27
CA SER A 86 26.78 3.17 -9.88
C SER A 86 27.68 2.29 -10.75
N PHE A 87 27.23 1.06 -10.99
CA PHE A 87 27.71 0.18 -12.06
C PHE A 87 26.73 0.30 -13.26
N GLY A 88 26.54 1.52 -13.77
CA GLY A 88 25.57 1.81 -14.83
C GLY A 88 25.70 0.83 -16.03
N ASN A 89 24.65 0.54 -16.80
CA ASN A 89 23.50 1.39 -17.14
C ASN A 89 22.52 0.59 -18.07
N TYR A 90 21.26 0.27 -17.69
CA TYR A 90 20.38 -0.78 -18.31
C TYR A 90 18.86 -0.37 -18.51
N ILE A 91 18.01 -1.12 -19.28
CA ILE A 91 16.97 -0.62 -20.28
C ILE A 91 15.44 -0.68 -19.93
N LYS A 92 14.61 -1.60 -20.49
CA LYS A 92 13.11 -1.57 -20.71
C LYS A 92 12.70 -2.51 -21.89
N TYR A 93 11.44 -2.97 -22.11
CA TYR A 93 10.15 -2.88 -21.37
C TYR A 93 9.17 -4.00 -21.83
N SER A 94 8.44 -4.68 -20.92
CA SER A 94 7.12 -5.27 -21.20
C SER A 94 6.33 -5.60 -19.92
N LEU A 95 5.06 -6.04 -20.07
CA LEU A 95 4.21 -6.61 -19.01
C LEU A 95 3.61 -7.94 -19.48
N MET A 96 3.72 -8.99 -18.66
CA MET A 96 2.97 -10.25 -18.81
C MET A 96 2.68 -10.88 -17.45
N LEU A 97 1.86 -11.94 -17.44
CA LEU A 97 1.45 -12.67 -16.22
C LEU A 97 2.67 -13.36 -15.59
N ILE A 98 2.89 -13.15 -14.28
CA ILE A 98 3.99 -13.80 -13.54
C ILE A 98 3.43 -14.70 -12.43
N ILE A 99 3.74 -15.98 -12.53
CA ILE A 99 3.56 -17.04 -11.52
C ILE A 99 4.82 -17.91 -11.60
N SER A 100 5.81 -17.61 -10.76
CA SER A 100 7.07 -18.38 -10.70
C SER A 100 7.78 -18.23 -9.36
N SER A 101 8.54 -19.25 -8.95
CA SER A 101 9.43 -19.23 -7.77
C SER A 101 10.91 -18.98 -8.15
N TRP A 102 11.78 -18.74 -7.16
CA TRP A 102 13.20 -18.42 -7.46
C TRP A 102 14.00 -19.63 -7.97
N ASP A 103 13.57 -20.86 -7.67
CA ASP A 103 14.17 -22.08 -8.21
C ASP A 103 13.81 -22.29 -9.69
N GLU A 104 12.63 -21.86 -10.12
CA GLU A 104 12.27 -21.81 -11.55
C GLU A 104 13.11 -20.77 -12.29
N MET A 105 13.34 -19.59 -11.69
CA MET A 105 14.29 -18.60 -12.23
C MET A 105 15.73 -19.14 -12.31
N ALA A 106 16.15 -19.96 -11.35
CA ALA A 106 17.44 -20.66 -11.40
C ALA A 106 17.48 -21.68 -12.54
N LYS A 107 16.37 -22.39 -12.80
CA LYS A 107 16.25 -23.47 -13.78
C LYS A 107 16.12 -22.98 -15.23
N TYR A 108 15.41 -21.89 -15.47
CA TYR A 108 15.04 -21.43 -16.83
C TYR A 108 15.68 -20.08 -17.21
N ASP A 109 15.55 -19.05 -16.37
CA ASP A 109 15.97 -17.68 -16.72
C ASP A 109 17.47 -17.59 -17.00
N LEU A 110 18.29 -18.24 -16.17
CA LEU A 110 19.74 -18.14 -16.28
C LEU A 110 20.28 -18.74 -17.59
N ASP A 111 19.71 -19.82 -18.11
CA ASP A 111 20.13 -20.38 -19.41
C ASP A 111 19.71 -19.47 -20.56
N ALA A 112 18.43 -19.08 -20.62
CA ALA A 112 17.92 -18.20 -21.66
C ALA A 112 18.71 -16.89 -21.72
N MET A 113 19.00 -16.29 -20.55
CA MET A 113 19.77 -15.05 -20.48
C MET A 113 21.25 -15.23 -20.83
N PHE A 114 21.90 -16.30 -20.38
CA PHE A 114 23.31 -16.55 -20.71
C PHE A 114 23.50 -16.83 -22.20
N ASP A 115 22.64 -17.62 -22.81
CA ASP A 115 22.82 -18.04 -24.20
C ASP A 115 22.64 -16.86 -25.17
N VAL A 116 21.74 -15.91 -24.87
CA VAL A 116 21.69 -14.61 -25.58
C VAL A 116 23.00 -13.83 -25.40
N VAL A 117 23.52 -13.68 -24.19
CA VAL A 117 24.74 -12.88 -23.94
C VAL A 117 25.98 -13.54 -24.56
N LEU A 118 26.12 -14.86 -24.49
CA LEU A 118 27.19 -15.63 -25.15
C LEU A 118 27.10 -15.48 -26.69
N LYS A 119 25.90 -15.64 -27.27
CA LYS A 119 25.62 -15.48 -28.72
C LYS A 119 25.91 -14.07 -29.23
N VAL A 120 25.63 -13.03 -28.43
CA VAL A 120 25.87 -11.61 -28.76
C VAL A 120 27.32 -11.20 -28.56
N THR A 121 28.00 -11.70 -27.52
CA THR A 121 29.38 -11.31 -27.18
C THR A 121 30.46 -12.18 -27.80
N LYS A 122 30.09 -13.32 -28.41
CA LYS A 122 30.96 -14.36 -28.97
C LYS A 122 31.99 -14.92 -27.97
N GLN A 123 31.68 -14.83 -26.67
CA GLN A 123 32.47 -15.42 -25.60
C GLN A 123 31.93 -16.81 -25.25
N ARG A 124 32.81 -17.71 -24.78
CA ARG A 124 32.42 -19.04 -24.25
C ARG A 124 32.02 -19.01 -22.77
N SER A 125 32.43 -17.96 -22.04
CA SER A 125 32.16 -17.82 -20.62
C SER A 125 32.24 -16.36 -20.15
N LEU A 126 31.38 -16.01 -19.18
CA LEU A 126 31.13 -14.65 -18.70
C LEU A 126 31.66 -14.46 -17.26
N TYR A 127 31.83 -13.21 -16.83
CA TYR A 127 31.91 -12.88 -15.41
C TYR A 127 30.50 -12.61 -14.89
N TYR A 128 30.13 -13.15 -13.73
CA TYR A 128 28.80 -12.96 -13.14
C TYR A 128 28.90 -12.20 -11.82
N VAL A 129 28.10 -11.15 -11.65
CA VAL A 129 27.91 -10.44 -10.40
C VAL A 129 26.45 -10.60 -10.00
N GLY A 130 26.20 -11.28 -8.88
CA GLY A 130 24.86 -11.44 -8.30
C GLY A 130 24.71 -10.64 -7.03
N PHE A 131 23.53 -10.07 -6.81
CA PHE A 131 23.13 -9.42 -5.55
C PHE A 131 21.91 -10.12 -4.94
N SER A 132 21.97 -10.47 -3.65
CA SER A 132 20.82 -11.01 -2.90
C SER A 132 20.18 -12.24 -3.58
N GLN A 133 18.91 -12.20 -4.01
CA GLN A 133 18.28 -13.28 -4.80
C GLN A 133 19.10 -13.66 -6.06
N GLY A 134 19.81 -12.70 -6.67
CA GLY A 134 20.72 -12.95 -7.78
C GLY A 134 21.93 -13.83 -7.45
N THR A 135 22.31 -13.97 -6.17
CA THR A 135 23.28 -14.99 -5.76
C THR A 135 22.62 -16.33 -5.53
N LEU A 136 21.45 -16.34 -4.88
CA LEU A 136 20.66 -17.53 -4.57
C LEU A 136 20.41 -18.37 -5.83
N ILE A 137 19.89 -17.76 -6.89
CA ILE A 137 19.59 -18.49 -8.15
C ILE A 137 20.85 -19.04 -8.83
N MET A 138 22.01 -18.37 -8.68
CA MET A 138 23.27 -18.83 -9.27
C MET A 138 23.89 -19.99 -8.48
N PHE A 139 23.83 -19.96 -7.14
CA PHE A 139 24.24 -21.11 -6.32
C PHE A 139 23.39 -22.36 -6.65
N VAL A 140 22.09 -22.18 -6.82
CA VAL A 140 21.14 -23.26 -7.14
C VAL A 140 21.41 -23.80 -8.54
N LYS A 141 21.48 -22.96 -9.58
CA LYS A 141 21.80 -23.40 -10.95
C LYS A 141 23.13 -24.15 -11.04
N LEU A 142 24.17 -23.68 -10.35
CA LEU A 142 25.48 -24.35 -10.33
C LEU A 142 25.50 -25.66 -9.50
N SER A 143 24.53 -25.86 -8.60
CA SER A 143 24.34 -27.13 -7.88
C SER A 143 23.56 -28.18 -8.69
N GLN A 144 22.64 -27.73 -9.54
CA GLN A 144 21.79 -28.61 -10.37
C GLN A 144 22.41 -28.92 -11.73
N ASP A 145 23.19 -28.00 -12.30
CA ASP A 145 23.83 -28.14 -13.61
C ASP A 145 25.34 -27.84 -13.53
N PRO A 146 26.17 -28.87 -13.28
CA PRO A 146 27.62 -28.74 -13.33
C PRO A 146 28.18 -28.32 -14.69
N ASN A 147 27.47 -28.53 -15.80
CA ASN A 147 27.93 -28.10 -17.12
C ASN A 147 27.81 -26.58 -17.28
N PHE A 148 26.82 -25.95 -16.65
CA PHE A 148 26.68 -24.49 -16.60
C PHE A 148 27.90 -23.78 -15.98
N ALA A 149 28.65 -24.46 -15.10
CA ALA A 149 29.92 -23.94 -14.57
C ALA A 149 30.91 -23.56 -15.68
N SER A 150 30.88 -24.24 -16.84
CA SER A 150 31.71 -23.89 -18.00
C SER A 150 31.38 -22.51 -18.60
N LYS A 151 30.14 -22.02 -18.44
CA LYS A 151 29.69 -20.68 -18.86
C LYS A 151 30.19 -19.57 -17.90
N ILE A 152 30.80 -19.89 -16.75
CA ILE A 152 31.22 -18.95 -15.69
C ILE A 152 32.76 -18.86 -15.59
N ARG A 153 33.32 -17.65 -15.69
CA ARG A 153 34.75 -17.36 -15.39
C ARG A 153 35.00 -17.14 -13.91
N LYS A 154 34.20 -16.25 -13.31
CA LYS A 154 34.20 -15.91 -11.89
C LYS A 154 32.79 -15.47 -11.49
N PHE A 155 32.40 -15.83 -10.27
CA PHE A 155 31.19 -15.39 -9.61
C PHE A 155 31.56 -14.42 -8.48
N PHE A 156 31.10 -13.18 -8.58
CA PHE A 156 31.17 -12.19 -7.50
C PHE A 156 29.78 -12.12 -6.84
N ALA A 157 29.68 -12.52 -5.57
CA ALA A 157 28.42 -12.60 -4.85
C ALA A 157 28.35 -11.47 -3.81
N LEU A 158 27.42 -10.54 -4.00
CA LEU A 158 27.17 -9.39 -3.13
C LEU A 158 25.96 -9.67 -2.24
N ALA A 159 26.08 -9.43 -0.94
CA ALA A 159 25.07 -9.79 0.07
C ALA A 159 24.50 -11.21 -0.15
N PRO A 160 25.36 -12.25 -0.14
CA PRO A 160 25.02 -13.57 -0.65
C PRO A 160 23.97 -14.28 0.18
N VAL A 161 22.82 -14.54 -0.43
CA VAL A 161 21.72 -15.33 0.14
C VAL A 161 21.86 -16.80 -0.29
N ALA A 162 21.64 -17.70 0.68
CA ALA A 162 21.53 -19.14 0.50
C ALA A 162 20.48 -19.73 1.45
N THR A 163 20.49 -19.31 2.72
CA THR A 163 19.36 -19.48 3.65
C THR A 163 19.00 -18.13 4.27
N VAL A 164 17.80 -18.05 4.86
CA VAL A 164 17.22 -16.82 5.41
C VAL A 164 16.55 -17.08 6.77
N ALA A 165 17.01 -18.10 7.49
CA ALA A 165 16.45 -18.49 8.79
C ALA A 165 16.62 -17.39 9.85
N ASN A 166 17.64 -16.54 9.72
CA ASN A 166 18.05 -15.52 10.70
C ASN A 166 17.83 -14.08 10.21
N VAL A 167 16.99 -13.87 9.19
CA VAL A 167 16.56 -12.53 8.75
C VAL A 167 15.94 -11.72 9.89
N LYS A 168 16.08 -10.40 9.85
CA LYS A 168 15.66 -9.48 10.93
C LYS A 168 14.56 -8.51 10.45
N GLY A 169 14.20 -7.59 11.34
CA GLY A 169 13.34 -6.45 11.02
C GLY A 169 11.93 -6.80 10.55
N LEU A 170 11.37 -5.91 9.74
CA LEU A 170 9.99 -5.95 9.28
C LEU A 170 9.70 -7.17 8.40
N PHE A 171 10.69 -7.66 7.64
CA PHE A 171 10.54 -8.83 6.78
C PHE A 171 10.37 -10.13 7.60
N ARG A 172 11.10 -10.29 8.72
CA ARG A 172 10.86 -11.40 9.66
C ARG A 172 9.47 -11.30 10.31
N LEU A 173 9.03 -10.10 10.67
CA LEU A 173 7.71 -9.88 11.27
C LEU A 173 6.58 -10.26 10.28
N PHE A 174 6.70 -9.81 9.03
CA PHE A 174 5.81 -10.17 7.93
C PHE A 174 5.70 -11.68 7.78
N ALA A 175 6.83 -12.36 7.54
CA ALA A 175 6.88 -13.81 7.29
C ALA A 175 6.42 -14.68 8.47
N THR A 176 6.75 -14.31 9.72
CA THR A 176 6.56 -15.20 10.88
C THR A 176 5.39 -14.83 11.81
N LYS A 177 4.80 -13.64 11.67
CA LYS A 177 3.71 -13.15 12.55
C LYS A 177 2.49 -12.60 11.81
N ILE A 178 2.65 -12.05 10.60
CA ILE A 178 1.52 -11.49 9.83
C ILE A 178 1.01 -12.52 8.82
N PHE A 179 1.91 -13.16 8.07
CA PHE A 179 1.60 -14.11 6.98
C PHE A 179 2.34 -15.45 7.09
N PRO A 180 2.12 -16.25 8.16
CA PRO A 180 2.88 -17.47 8.44
C PRO A 180 2.54 -18.71 7.58
N ARG A 181 1.68 -18.59 6.54
CA ARG A 181 1.22 -19.70 5.67
C ARG A 181 0.96 -19.19 4.25
N ALA A 182 1.22 -19.99 3.22
CA ALA A 182 1.02 -19.57 1.83
C ALA A 182 -0.44 -19.17 1.55
N LYS A 183 -1.40 -19.97 2.06
CA LYS A 183 -2.85 -19.69 1.92
C LYS A 183 -3.29 -18.32 2.45
N LEU A 184 -2.63 -17.79 3.50
CA LEU A 184 -2.91 -16.44 4.03
C LEU A 184 -2.35 -15.35 3.11
N ILE A 185 -1.20 -15.57 2.46
CA ILE A 185 -0.64 -14.65 1.46
C ILE A 185 -1.56 -14.65 0.22
N GLN A 186 -1.94 -15.83 -0.28
CA GLN A 186 -2.84 -15.99 -1.42
C GLN A 186 -4.22 -15.35 -1.20
N GLN A 187 -4.78 -15.44 0.01
CA GLN A 187 -6.05 -14.80 0.37
C GLN A 187 -5.99 -13.26 0.40
N PHE A 188 -4.82 -12.65 0.59
CA PHE A 188 -4.65 -11.19 0.65
C PHE A 188 -4.07 -10.57 -0.63
N PHE A 189 -3.21 -11.28 -1.36
CA PHE A 189 -2.50 -10.79 -2.55
C PHE A 189 -2.89 -11.52 -3.85
N GLY A 190 -3.80 -12.50 -3.76
CA GLY A 190 -4.18 -13.36 -4.88
C GLY A 190 -3.08 -14.35 -5.26
N ASN A 191 -3.25 -15.04 -6.40
CA ASN A 191 -2.37 -16.12 -6.86
C ASN A 191 -1.36 -15.69 -7.94
N ARG A 192 -1.20 -14.39 -8.21
CA ARG A 192 -0.41 -13.86 -9.34
C ARG A 192 0.75 -12.98 -8.87
N PHE A 193 0.56 -11.67 -8.87
CA PHE A 193 1.62 -10.68 -8.68
C PHE A 193 1.59 -10.05 -7.28
N PHE A 194 2.72 -10.02 -6.58
CA PHE A 194 2.83 -9.42 -5.25
C PHE A 194 2.97 -7.89 -5.39
N THR A 195 1.86 -7.18 -5.25
CA THR A 195 1.72 -5.77 -5.62
C THR A 195 2.27 -4.80 -4.57
N LEU A 196 3.59 -4.63 -4.55
CA LEU A 196 4.20 -3.34 -4.16
C LEU A 196 4.41 -2.40 -5.36
N ASN A 197 4.39 -2.91 -6.61
CA ASN A 197 5.09 -2.20 -7.69
C ASN A 197 4.35 -2.06 -9.05
N SER A 198 3.10 -1.56 -9.03
CA SER A 198 2.41 -1.11 -10.24
C SER A 198 2.95 0.24 -10.75
N LYS A 199 2.60 0.65 -11.97
CA LYS A 199 2.88 2.00 -12.52
C LYS A 199 2.43 3.11 -11.56
N LEU A 200 1.39 2.83 -10.78
CA LEU A 200 0.80 3.72 -9.79
C LEU A 200 1.57 3.77 -8.47
N THR A 201 1.86 2.62 -7.85
CA THR A 201 2.52 2.60 -6.52
C THR A 201 3.94 3.17 -6.56
N LYS A 202 4.61 3.10 -7.73
CA LYS A 202 5.80 3.92 -8.03
C LYS A 202 5.53 5.41 -7.93
N THR A 203 4.54 5.91 -8.69
CA THR A 203 4.20 7.34 -8.78
C THR A 203 3.80 7.90 -7.42
N ILE A 204 3.00 7.13 -6.68
CA ILE A 204 2.67 7.34 -5.26
C ILE A 204 3.94 7.51 -4.42
N SER A 205 4.83 6.52 -4.43
CA SER A 205 5.94 6.46 -3.49
C SER A 205 7.01 7.51 -3.80
N MET A 206 7.22 7.82 -5.09
CA MET A 206 8.05 8.95 -5.51
C MET A 206 7.47 10.29 -5.02
N LEU A 207 6.18 10.57 -5.30
CA LEU A 207 5.52 11.82 -4.83
C LEU A 207 5.55 11.97 -3.32
N ILE A 208 5.46 10.87 -2.56
CA ILE A 208 5.62 10.90 -1.10
C ILE A 208 7.05 11.25 -0.72
N CYS A 209 8.06 10.49 -1.19
CA CYS A 209 9.43 10.62 -0.69
C CYS A 209 10.18 11.87 -1.21
N GLU A 210 9.66 12.58 -2.21
CA GLU A 210 10.18 13.89 -2.67
C GLU A 210 9.69 15.06 -1.81
N ILE A 211 8.59 14.91 -1.07
CA ILE A 211 8.16 15.90 -0.08
C ILE A 211 9.09 15.78 1.15
N SER A 212 9.76 16.88 1.49
CA SER A 212 10.78 16.94 2.56
C SER A 212 10.34 16.34 3.90
N PHE A 213 9.05 16.53 4.25
CA PHE A 213 8.42 15.99 5.47
C PHE A 213 8.36 14.45 5.53
N PHE A 214 8.28 13.77 4.39
CA PHE A 214 8.13 12.30 4.32
C PHE A 214 9.44 11.56 4.03
N ASN A 215 10.52 12.26 3.69
CA ASN A 215 11.85 11.65 3.49
C ASN A 215 12.28 10.76 4.69
N PRO A 216 12.06 11.14 5.98
CA PRO A 216 12.37 10.26 7.11
C PRO A 216 11.59 8.94 7.09
N PHE A 217 10.28 8.98 6.84
CA PHE A 217 9.41 7.80 6.83
C PHE A 217 9.80 6.79 5.73
N CYS A 218 10.20 7.28 4.56
CA CYS A 218 10.70 6.45 3.47
C CYS A 218 12.06 5.81 3.79
N ASN A 219 12.96 6.53 4.48
CA ASN A 219 14.21 5.96 4.99
C ASN A 219 13.93 4.86 6.04
N ASP A 220 13.09 5.15 7.04
CA ASP A 220 12.85 4.26 8.18
C ASP A 220 12.30 2.89 7.80
N ILE A 221 11.45 2.80 6.76
CA ILE A 221 10.92 1.52 6.26
C ILE A 221 12.00 0.72 5.54
N ILE A 222 12.82 1.38 4.71
CA ILE A 222 13.94 0.73 4.00
C ILE A 222 14.93 0.14 5.01
N PHE A 223 15.34 0.91 6.03
CA PHE A 223 16.31 0.43 7.03
C PHE A 223 15.71 -0.61 7.98
N GLN A 224 14.39 -0.61 8.21
CA GLN A 224 13.70 -1.71 8.91
C GLN A 224 13.63 -3.03 8.13
N ILE A 225 13.94 -3.02 6.83
CA ILE A 225 14.09 -4.23 6.01
C ILE A 225 15.57 -4.58 5.82
N ALA A 226 16.36 -3.65 5.27
CA ALA A 226 17.74 -3.88 4.84
C ALA A 226 18.78 -3.94 5.97
N GLY A 227 18.49 -3.33 7.12
CA GLY A 227 19.45 -3.11 8.21
C GLY A 227 19.79 -1.63 8.42
N PRO A 228 20.61 -1.30 9.43
CA PRO A 228 20.72 0.06 9.94
C PRO A 228 21.25 1.07 8.92
N ASP A 229 20.76 2.31 9.00
CA ASP A 229 21.41 3.44 8.36
C ASP A 229 22.83 3.63 8.93
N ASN A 230 23.76 3.96 8.06
CA ASN A 230 25.17 4.20 8.35
C ASN A 230 25.74 5.41 7.58
N GLY A 231 24.88 6.23 6.96
CA GLY A 231 25.26 7.39 6.18
C GLY A 231 25.71 7.11 4.75
N GLN A 232 25.65 5.86 4.26
CA GLN A 232 26.02 5.53 2.87
C GLN A 232 24.90 5.70 1.86
N PHE A 233 23.66 5.92 2.29
CA PHE A 233 22.53 6.05 1.38
C PHE A 233 22.39 7.49 0.89
N ASN A 234 22.33 7.72 -0.44
CA ASN A 234 22.18 9.06 -0.98
C ASN A 234 20.72 9.53 -0.86
N LYS A 235 20.36 10.13 0.27
CA LYS A 235 18.97 10.53 0.60
C LYS A 235 18.34 11.55 -0.37
N SER A 236 19.15 12.21 -1.20
CA SER A 236 18.67 13.06 -2.32
C SER A 236 18.12 12.25 -3.51
N ARG A 237 18.42 10.96 -3.58
CA ARG A 237 17.98 10.02 -4.62
C ARG A 237 16.93 9.02 -4.12
N LEU A 238 16.35 9.26 -2.94
CA LEU A 238 15.40 8.35 -2.28
C LEU A 238 14.20 7.99 -3.18
N SER A 239 13.69 8.94 -3.97
CA SER A 239 12.63 8.67 -4.97
C SER A 239 13.10 7.83 -6.16
N VAL A 240 14.38 7.92 -6.55
CA VAL A 240 14.95 7.13 -7.65
C VAL A 240 14.99 5.65 -7.27
N TYR A 241 15.52 5.30 -6.10
CA TYR A 241 15.59 3.91 -5.63
C TYR A 241 14.19 3.32 -5.36
N ILE A 242 13.29 4.10 -4.77
CA ILE A 242 11.91 3.66 -4.47
C ILE A 242 11.04 3.61 -5.75
N GLY A 243 11.40 4.35 -6.80
CA GLY A 243 10.80 4.25 -8.13
C GLY A 243 11.25 3.04 -8.96
N GLY A 244 12.23 2.26 -8.46
CA GLY A 244 12.85 1.12 -9.12
C GLY A 244 11.86 0.09 -9.67
N GLU A 245 12.18 -0.55 -10.81
CA GLU A 245 11.15 -1.23 -11.60
C GLU A 245 10.74 -2.65 -11.16
N GLY A 246 11.36 -3.20 -10.11
CA GLY A 246 11.23 -4.60 -9.70
C GLY A 246 9.90 -5.02 -9.08
N GLY A 247 9.19 -5.93 -9.75
CA GLY A 247 8.06 -6.68 -9.18
C GLY A 247 8.47 -8.05 -8.67
N THR A 248 7.53 -8.80 -8.10
CA THR A 248 7.70 -10.24 -7.86
C THR A 248 6.34 -10.93 -7.93
N SER A 249 6.34 -12.23 -8.24
CA SER A 249 5.15 -13.09 -8.06
C SER A 249 4.82 -13.27 -6.58
N VAL A 250 3.57 -13.65 -6.29
CA VAL A 250 3.17 -14.11 -4.96
C VAL A 250 3.86 -15.43 -4.60
N MET A 251 4.10 -16.30 -5.59
CA MET A 251 4.80 -17.58 -5.43
C MET A 251 6.24 -17.42 -4.92
N ASN A 252 7.04 -16.52 -5.50
CA ASN A 252 8.38 -16.22 -4.99
C ASN A 252 8.34 -15.63 -3.57
N MET A 253 7.37 -14.77 -3.25
CA MET A 253 7.20 -14.26 -1.87
C MET A 253 6.87 -15.38 -0.87
N ILE A 254 6.01 -16.33 -1.25
CA ILE A 254 5.74 -17.54 -0.47
C ILE A 254 7.01 -18.37 -0.30
N HIS A 255 7.82 -18.55 -1.34
CA HIS A 255 9.06 -19.33 -1.28
C HIS A 255 10.08 -18.74 -0.31
N TRP A 256 10.22 -17.41 -0.29
CA TRP A 256 11.03 -16.73 0.72
C TRP A 256 10.50 -16.96 2.15
N VAL A 257 9.18 -16.94 2.37
CA VAL A 257 8.57 -17.28 3.67
C VAL A 257 8.82 -18.75 4.04
N GLN A 258 8.77 -19.67 3.08
CA GLN A 258 9.11 -21.08 3.28
C GLN A 258 10.58 -21.26 3.69
N MET A 259 11.53 -20.55 3.07
CA MET A 259 12.94 -20.57 3.49
C MET A 259 13.15 -19.97 4.90
N ILE A 260 12.41 -18.92 5.27
CA ILE A 260 12.47 -18.33 6.63
C ILE A 260 11.98 -19.33 7.68
N ASN A 261 10.90 -20.07 7.38
CA ASN A 261 10.27 -21.00 8.31
C ASN A 261 10.99 -22.36 8.39
N SER A 262 11.49 -22.89 7.26
CA SER A 262 12.22 -24.17 7.20
C SER A 262 13.72 -24.05 7.54
N GLY A 263 14.30 -22.88 7.28
CA GLY A 263 15.75 -22.65 7.33
C GLY A 263 16.56 -23.39 6.25
N LYS A 264 15.91 -24.00 5.26
CA LYS A 264 16.53 -24.83 4.22
C LYS A 264 16.70 -24.07 2.91
N LEU A 265 17.75 -24.41 2.16
CA LEU A 265 17.87 -24.11 0.75
C LEU A 265 17.21 -25.25 -0.04
N GLN A 266 15.92 -25.11 -0.34
CA GLN A 266 15.11 -26.15 -0.97
C GLN A 266 14.21 -25.60 -2.07
N ALA A 267 13.76 -26.49 -2.96
CA ALA A 267 12.74 -26.18 -3.95
C ALA A 267 11.42 -25.71 -3.32
N TYR A 268 10.55 -25.12 -4.14
CA TYR A 268 9.24 -24.61 -3.71
C TYR A 268 8.38 -25.69 -3.02
N ASP A 269 7.76 -25.37 -1.88
CA ASP A 269 6.82 -26.29 -1.23
C ASP A 269 5.39 -25.99 -1.68
N TYR A 270 4.73 -26.99 -2.28
CA TYR A 270 3.34 -26.88 -2.69
C TYR A 270 2.34 -27.06 -1.52
N GLU A 271 2.83 -27.09 -0.27
CA GLU A 271 2.08 -27.33 0.98
C GLU A 271 1.27 -28.66 0.95
N SER A 272 1.63 -29.59 0.07
CA SER A 272 0.92 -30.83 -0.22
C SER A 272 1.86 -31.92 -0.74
N VAL A 273 1.88 -33.08 -0.08
CA VAL A 273 2.66 -34.27 -0.50
C VAL A 273 2.34 -34.64 -1.95
N LYS A 274 1.06 -34.64 -2.34
CA LYS A 274 0.62 -35.03 -3.69
C LYS A 274 1.14 -34.09 -4.77
N GLU A 275 1.15 -32.78 -4.53
CA GLU A 275 1.67 -31.83 -5.52
C GLU A 275 3.20 -31.78 -5.48
N ASN A 276 3.85 -31.92 -4.32
CA ASN A 276 5.31 -32.09 -4.23
C ASN A 276 5.78 -33.33 -5.02
N GLN A 277 5.09 -34.47 -4.87
CA GLN A 277 5.31 -35.69 -5.68
C GLN A 277 5.09 -35.42 -7.18
N ARG A 278 4.03 -34.69 -7.55
CA ARG A 278 3.73 -34.31 -8.94
C ARG A 278 4.82 -33.43 -9.58
N HIS A 279 5.40 -32.52 -8.81
CA HIS A 279 6.41 -31.56 -9.29
C HIS A 279 7.86 -32.09 -9.18
N TYR A 280 8.15 -33.05 -8.29
CA TYR A 280 9.53 -33.53 -8.02
C TYR A 280 9.75 -35.04 -8.22
N GLY A 281 8.69 -35.81 -8.51
CA GLY A 281 8.68 -37.26 -8.69
C GLY A 281 7.96 -37.99 -7.54
N ASN A 282 7.25 -39.08 -7.87
CA ASN A 282 6.35 -39.81 -6.96
C ASN A 282 6.99 -40.32 -5.65
N GLU A 283 8.32 -40.38 -5.58
CA GLU A 283 9.10 -40.85 -4.42
C GLU A 283 9.47 -39.71 -3.44
N LYS A 284 9.05 -38.46 -3.68
CA LYS A 284 9.46 -37.28 -2.91
C LYS A 284 8.30 -36.59 -2.21
N ASP A 285 8.08 -36.96 -0.96
CA ASP A 285 7.03 -36.38 -0.10
C ASP A 285 7.33 -34.92 0.33
N SER A 286 8.57 -34.46 0.15
CA SER A 286 8.98 -33.09 0.46
C SER A 286 9.91 -32.50 -0.62
N PRO A 287 10.00 -31.16 -0.75
CA PRO A 287 10.80 -30.54 -1.81
C PRO A 287 12.30 -30.84 -1.65
N PRO A 288 13.03 -31.11 -2.75
CA PRO A 288 14.45 -31.41 -2.69
C PRO A 288 15.28 -30.23 -2.16
N ILE A 289 16.27 -30.55 -1.31
CA ILE A 289 17.29 -29.61 -0.82
C ILE A 289 18.40 -29.50 -1.87
N TYR A 290 18.90 -28.29 -2.14
CA TYR A 290 19.99 -28.08 -3.09
C TYR A 290 21.36 -28.16 -2.41
N ASP A 291 22.22 -29.07 -2.88
CA ASP A 291 23.58 -29.24 -2.36
C ASP A 291 24.61 -28.38 -3.10
N ILE A 292 24.94 -27.23 -2.50
CA ILE A 292 25.95 -26.31 -3.01
C ILE A 292 27.41 -26.78 -2.76
N SER A 293 27.64 -27.94 -2.14
CA SER A 293 28.97 -28.54 -1.99
C SER A 293 29.57 -28.99 -3.34
N SER A 294 28.71 -29.17 -4.35
CA SER A 294 29.07 -29.45 -5.74
C SER A 294 29.66 -28.24 -6.49
N VAL A 295 29.42 -27.01 -6.03
CA VAL A 295 29.66 -25.77 -6.81
C VAL A 295 31.15 -25.52 -7.05
N ASN A 296 31.59 -25.71 -8.29
CA ASN A 296 32.99 -25.75 -8.70
C ASN A 296 33.38 -24.59 -9.65
N VAL A 297 33.13 -23.33 -9.24
CA VAL A 297 33.55 -22.11 -9.95
C VAL A 297 34.41 -21.19 -9.05
N PRO A 298 35.18 -20.23 -9.59
CA PRO A 298 35.88 -19.23 -8.78
C PRO A 298 34.91 -18.19 -8.18
N ILE A 299 34.68 -18.23 -6.87
CA ILE A 299 33.73 -17.38 -6.13
C ILE A 299 34.46 -16.31 -5.32
N TYR A 300 33.92 -15.08 -5.32
CA TYR A 300 34.36 -13.96 -4.48
C TYR A 300 33.17 -13.44 -3.66
N LEU A 301 33.27 -13.48 -2.32
CA LEU A 301 32.14 -13.23 -1.42
C LEU A 301 32.23 -11.84 -0.76
N TYR A 302 31.23 -11.00 -0.95
CA TYR A 302 31.13 -9.66 -0.35
C TYR A 302 29.91 -9.60 0.56
N TRP A 303 30.12 -9.53 1.89
CA TRP A 303 29.05 -9.61 2.89
C TRP A 303 29.35 -8.75 4.12
N SER A 304 28.35 -8.51 4.97
CA SER A 304 28.45 -7.55 6.08
C SER A 304 27.94 -8.09 7.41
N LEU A 305 28.40 -7.50 8.52
CA LEU A 305 27.89 -7.79 9.86
C LEU A 305 26.52 -7.14 10.16
N ASN A 306 26.22 -6.02 9.49
CA ASN A 306 24.99 -5.24 9.64
C ASN A 306 23.86 -5.64 8.65
N ASP A 307 24.08 -6.65 7.81
CA ASP A 307 23.05 -7.14 6.87
C ASP A 307 21.92 -7.88 7.61
N TRP A 308 20.67 -7.47 7.34
CA TRP A 308 19.46 -8.04 7.94
C TRP A 308 18.75 -9.08 7.08
N LEU A 309 19.13 -9.24 5.80
CA LEU A 309 18.62 -10.31 4.92
C LEU A 309 19.66 -11.41 4.72
N ALA A 310 20.86 -11.08 4.25
CA ALA A 310 21.97 -12.02 4.14
C ALA A 310 22.70 -12.14 5.49
N ASN A 311 21.99 -12.68 6.49
CA ASN A 311 22.42 -12.60 7.87
C ASN A 311 23.72 -13.37 8.16
N THR A 312 24.55 -12.85 9.07
CA THR A 312 25.85 -13.44 9.45
C THR A 312 25.76 -14.87 9.96
N ILE A 313 24.64 -15.28 10.55
CA ILE A 313 24.42 -16.66 11.00
C ILE A 313 24.18 -17.56 9.79
N ASP A 314 23.30 -17.16 8.87
CA ASP A 314 22.98 -17.90 7.66
C ASP A 314 24.20 -18.05 6.73
N ILE A 315 24.96 -16.96 6.53
CA ILE A 315 26.22 -16.98 5.76
C ILE A 315 27.25 -17.93 6.39
N ARG A 316 27.42 -17.93 7.72
CA ARG A 316 28.41 -18.80 8.38
C ARG A 316 27.97 -20.26 8.47
N LYS A 317 26.68 -20.54 8.66
CA LYS A 317 26.15 -21.90 8.90
C LYS A 317 25.61 -22.61 7.66
N SER A 318 25.28 -21.89 6.59
CA SER A 318 24.66 -22.48 5.39
C SER A 318 25.38 -22.14 4.08
N LEU A 319 26.29 -21.15 4.06
CA LEU A 319 27.07 -20.81 2.86
C LEU A 319 28.55 -21.20 3.02
N LEU A 320 29.26 -20.60 3.98
CA LEU A 320 30.70 -20.80 4.19
C LEU A 320 31.08 -22.20 4.72
N SER A 321 30.12 -22.91 5.32
CA SER A 321 30.26 -24.28 5.81
C SER A 321 30.03 -25.36 4.74
N VAL A 322 29.40 -25.00 3.61
CA VAL A 322 28.95 -25.95 2.58
C VAL A 322 29.69 -25.73 1.25
N LEU A 323 29.97 -24.48 0.87
CA LEU A 323 30.75 -24.17 -0.33
C LEU A 323 32.17 -24.76 -0.25
N PRO A 324 32.70 -25.37 -1.32
CA PRO A 324 34.06 -25.88 -1.31
C PRO A 324 35.10 -24.78 -1.09
N ASN A 325 36.05 -25.01 -0.18
CA ASN A 325 37.21 -24.13 0.03
C ASN A 325 38.01 -23.88 -1.26
N LYS A 326 38.05 -24.85 -2.19
CA LYS A 326 38.66 -24.71 -3.53
C LYS A 326 37.92 -23.72 -4.46
N SER A 327 36.67 -23.42 -4.18
CA SER A 327 35.83 -22.53 -5.00
C SER A 327 35.91 -21.09 -4.50
N ILE A 328 36.04 -20.86 -3.19
CA ILE A 328 36.21 -19.52 -2.61
C ILE A 328 37.63 -18.99 -2.92
N ARG A 329 37.72 -17.90 -3.68
CA ARG A 329 38.99 -17.27 -4.14
C ARG A 329 39.25 -15.88 -3.55
N GLY A 330 38.38 -15.40 -2.67
CA GLY A 330 38.54 -14.13 -1.96
C GLY A 330 37.20 -13.45 -1.69
N GLY A 331 37.23 -12.15 -1.47
CA GLY A 331 36.06 -11.36 -1.10
C GLY A 331 36.41 -10.20 -0.18
N LYS A 332 35.40 -9.64 0.49
CA LYS A 332 35.57 -8.66 1.58
C LYS A 332 34.41 -8.74 2.56
N VAL A 333 34.75 -8.82 3.85
CA VAL A 333 33.76 -8.69 4.93
C VAL A 333 33.71 -7.23 5.37
N PHE A 334 32.51 -6.65 5.37
CA PHE A 334 32.23 -5.30 5.84
C PHE A 334 31.70 -5.35 7.28
N LYS A 335 32.01 -4.33 8.08
CA LYS A 335 31.40 -4.20 9.42
C LYS A 335 30.03 -3.51 9.34
N ASN A 336 29.96 -2.38 8.65
CA ASN A 336 28.84 -1.44 8.83
C ASN A 336 27.77 -1.49 7.73
N TYR A 337 28.02 -2.13 6.59
CA TYR A 337 27.10 -2.13 5.43
C TYR A 337 25.76 -2.81 5.81
N ASN A 338 24.63 -2.19 5.47
CA ASN A 338 23.32 -2.86 5.43
C ASN A 338 23.19 -3.66 4.12
N HIS A 339 22.04 -4.31 3.89
CA HIS A 339 21.81 -5.14 2.70
C HIS A 339 21.91 -4.36 1.38
N LEU A 340 21.46 -3.11 1.34
CA LEU A 340 21.35 -2.33 0.11
C LEU A 340 22.61 -1.52 -0.23
N ASP A 341 23.49 -1.29 0.75
CA ASP A 341 24.76 -0.58 0.52
C ASP A 341 25.67 -1.29 -0.50
N PHE A 342 25.44 -2.57 -0.77
CA PHE A 342 26.15 -3.34 -1.81
C PHE A 342 25.82 -2.91 -3.24
N ILE A 343 24.66 -2.28 -3.46
CA ILE A 343 24.21 -1.76 -4.76
C ILE A 343 24.11 -0.23 -4.77
N TRP A 344 23.51 0.36 -3.72
CA TRP A 344 23.15 1.78 -3.64
C TRP A 344 24.08 2.60 -2.72
N GLY A 345 24.97 1.97 -1.96
CA GLY A 345 25.86 2.68 -1.03
C GLY A 345 26.90 3.55 -1.75
N LEU A 346 27.06 4.81 -1.32
CA LEU A 346 27.98 5.81 -1.90
C LEU A 346 29.43 5.30 -2.07
N ARG A 347 29.88 4.36 -1.23
CA ARG A 347 31.24 3.78 -1.30
C ARG A 347 31.33 2.48 -2.10
N ALA A 348 30.22 1.87 -2.53
CA ALA A 348 30.19 0.58 -3.25
C ALA A 348 31.09 0.60 -4.50
N ALA A 349 31.04 1.68 -5.27
CA ALA A 349 31.90 1.86 -6.44
C ALA A 349 33.39 1.79 -6.11
N ASN A 350 33.82 2.42 -5.01
CA ASN A 350 35.22 2.44 -4.60
C ASN A 350 35.66 1.16 -3.89
N GLU A 351 34.83 0.63 -2.99
CA GLU A 351 35.19 -0.48 -2.09
C GLU A 351 34.85 -1.88 -2.59
N ILE A 352 33.92 -1.99 -3.56
CA ILE A 352 33.50 -3.26 -4.20
C ILE A 352 33.85 -3.23 -5.69
N TYR A 353 33.27 -2.31 -6.46
CA TYR A 353 33.29 -2.41 -7.93
C TYR A 353 34.70 -2.23 -8.52
N ARG A 354 35.50 -1.27 -8.02
CA ARG A 354 36.93 -1.14 -8.39
C ARG A 354 37.75 -2.40 -8.07
N SER A 355 37.42 -3.13 -7.01
CA SER A 355 38.07 -4.40 -6.66
C SER A 355 37.73 -5.50 -7.68
N ILE A 356 36.45 -5.67 -8.00
CA ILE A 356 35.96 -6.60 -9.04
C ILE A 356 36.62 -6.30 -10.40
N ILE A 357 36.61 -5.04 -10.82
CA ILE A 357 37.22 -4.58 -12.08
C ILE A 357 38.73 -4.84 -12.09
N SER A 358 39.43 -4.66 -10.95
CA SER A 358 40.85 -4.99 -10.81
C SER A 358 41.12 -6.49 -10.97
N ILE A 359 40.29 -7.35 -10.37
CA ILE A 359 40.40 -8.82 -10.49
C ILE A 359 40.19 -9.28 -11.95
N ILE A 360 39.26 -8.67 -12.67
CA ILE A 360 39.00 -8.92 -14.10
C ILE A 360 40.16 -8.42 -14.98
N HIS A 361 40.69 -7.22 -14.71
CA HIS A 361 41.81 -6.66 -15.47
C HIS A 361 43.14 -7.38 -15.23
N LYS A 362 43.39 -7.92 -14.03
CA LYS A 362 44.58 -8.74 -13.74
C LYS A 362 44.58 -10.04 -14.57
N GLU A 363 43.45 -10.75 -14.65
CA GLU A 363 43.29 -11.92 -15.54
C GLU A 363 43.59 -11.55 -17.00
N ARG A 364 43.06 -10.41 -17.48
CA ARG A 364 43.34 -9.93 -18.84
C ARG A 364 44.84 -9.68 -19.08
N LYS A 365 45.56 -9.02 -18.17
CA LYS A 365 47.00 -8.73 -18.36
C LYS A 365 47.83 -10.02 -18.49
N MET A 366 47.60 -11.00 -17.62
CA MET A 366 48.30 -12.29 -17.68
C MET A 366 48.02 -13.04 -19.00
N ASN A 367 46.78 -12.97 -19.50
CA ASN A 367 46.43 -13.59 -20.79
C ASN A 367 47.00 -12.85 -22.00
N TYR A 368 47.20 -11.53 -21.96
CA TYR A 368 47.86 -10.79 -23.05
C TYR A 368 49.38 -11.07 -23.10
N MET A 369 50.06 -11.12 -21.94
CA MET A 369 51.49 -11.44 -21.86
C MET A 369 51.86 -12.84 -22.39
N LYS A 370 50.86 -13.73 -22.59
CA LYS A 370 51.06 -15.04 -23.26
C LYS A 370 51.01 -14.99 -24.80
N TYR A 371 50.72 -13.84 -25.41
CA TYR A 371 50.60 -13.68 -26.86
C TYR A 371 51.55 -12.61 -27.45
N ASP A 372 52.19 -11.76 -26.64
CA ASP A 372 53.13 -10.72 -27.09
C ASP A 372 54.57 -11.25 -27.38
N ILE A 373 54.68 -12.48 -27.91
CA ILE A 373 55.94 -13.04 -28.47
C ILE A 373 55.79 -13.12 -29.99
N GLY A 374 55.64 -11.96 -30.63
CA GLY A 374 55.45 -11.81 -32.07
C GLY A 374 55.44 -10.33 -32.44
N GLY A 375 56.55 -9.82 -32.96
CA GLY A 375 56.81 -8.38 -33.06
C GLY A 375 56.03 -7.64 -34.15
N MET A 376 55.92 -6.32 -33.97
CA MET A 376 55.61 -5.36 -35.04
C MET A 376 56.57 -4.16 -34.95
N PRO A 377 57.03 -3.60 -36.07
CA PRO A 377 57.93 -2.45 -36.09
C PRO A 377 57.21 -1.10 -35.89
N ASN A 378 57.97 -0.08 -35.50
CA ASN A 378 57.48 1.28 -35.29
C ASN A 378 57.18 2.00 -36.62
N ASN A 379 55.98 2.61 -36.73
CA ASN A 379 55.80 4.05 -36.95
C ASN A 379 54.33 4.40 -37.25
N TRP A 380 53.87 5.54 -36.74
CA TRP A 380 53.46 6.73 -37.52
C TRP A 380 52.69 7.71 -36.62
N SER A 381 53.04 8.99 -36.70
CA SER A 381 52.56 10.06 -35.82
C SER A 381 51.58 11.01 -36.52
N ASN A 382 50.80 11.72 -35.70
CA ASN A 382 50.15 13.01 -35.95
C ASN A 382 49.52 13.29 -37.33
N LYS A 383 48.18 13.41 -37.34
CA LYS A 383 47.53 14.50 -38.09
C LYS A 383 46.23 14.97 -37.44
N LEU A 384 46.17 16.27 -37.14
CA LEU A 384 44.96 17.00 -36.78
C LEU A 384 44.16 17.34 -38.04
N TYR A 385 42.84 17.32 -37.96
CA TYR A 385 41.93 18.01 -38.89
C TYR A 385 40.77 18.65 -38.13
N SER A 386 40.11 19.62 -38.78
CA SER A 386 39.52 20.81 -38.13
C SER A 386 38.06 20.69 -37.69
N LEU A 387 37.71 21.55 -36.72
CA LEU A 387 36.35 21.82 -36.28
C LEU A 387 35.56 22.59 -37.36
N GLN A 388 34.82 21.90 -38.22
CA GLN A 388 33.96 22.57 -39.22
C GLN A 388 32.63 21.85 -39.54
N TRP A 389 32.27 20.79 -38.79
CA TRP A 389 31.05 20.00 -39.02
C TRP A 389 29.99 20.10 -37.90
N LEU A 390 30.30 20.75 -36.77
CA LEU A 390 29.41 20.78 -35.60
C LEU A 390 28.28 21.82 -35.68
N GLU A 391 28.47 22.90 -36.43
CA GLU A 391 27.48 24.00 -36.47
C GLU A 391 26.24 23.65 -37.31
N LYS A 392 26.41 22.92 -38.43
CA LYS A 392 25.29 22.52 -39.30
C LYS A 392 24.32 21.52 -38.65
N TYR A 393 24.72 20.78 -37.62
CA TYR A 393 23.84 19.78 -36.98
C TYR A 393 22.94 20.38 -35.89
N ASN A 394 23.42 21.41 -35.18
CA ASN A 394 22.65 22.06 -34.11
C ASN A 394 21.46 22.88 -34.62
N ALA A 395 21.54 23.42 -35.84
CA ALA A 395 20.47 24.17 -36.47
C ALA A 395 19.21 23.33 -36.80
N MET A 396 19.34 22.00 -36.91
CA MET A 396 18.27 21.12 -37.38
C MET A 396 17.37 20.54 -36.26
N ILE A 397 17.69 20.82 -34.99
CA ILE A 397 16.96 20.27 -33.82
C ILE A 397 15.96 21.29 -33.23
N LEU A 398 16.05 22.57 -33.61
CA LEU A 398 15.22 23.67 -33.06
C LEU A 398 13.93 23.97 -33.84
N SER A 399 13.54 23.14 -34.81
CA SER A 399 12.38 23.39 -35.68
C SER A 399 11.40 22.22 -35.85
N ALA A 400 11.40 21.26 -34.91
CA ALA A 400 10.42 20.16 -34.87
C ALA A 400 9.19 20.56 -34.02
N ASN A 401 8.10 20.97 -34.69
CA ASN A 401 6.92 21.54 -34.04
C ASN A 401 6.21 20.60 -33.05
N THR A 402 5.72 21.19 -31.95
CA THR A 402 4.88 20.52 -30.96
C THR A 402 3.46 20.27 -31.48
N THR A 403 3.13 19.02 -31.86
CA THR A 403 1.74 18.59 -32.01
C THR A 403 1.51 17.12 -31.64
N LYS A 404 0.70 16.92 -30.59
CA LYS A 404 -0.10 15.72 -30.22
C LYS A 404 0.33 14.34 -30.74
N ILE A 405 0.77 13.47 -29.81
CA ILE A 405 -0.05 12.30 -29.44
C ILE A 405 -0.18 12.25 -27.91
N THR A 406 -1.35 12.64 -27.41
CA THR A 406 -1.75 12.52 -26.00
C THR A 406 -3.04 11.72 -25.93
N ASN A 407 -3.11 10.64 -25.14
CA ASN A 407 -4.39 10.01 -24.76
C ASN A 407 -4.30 9.03 -23.56
N GLU A 408 -3.52 9.34 -22.51
CA GLU A 408 -3.93 8.94 -21.15
C GLU A 408 -4.96 9.99 -20.68
N ILE A 409 -6.25 9.75 -20.98
CA ILE A 409 -7.33 10.66 -20.60
C ILE A 409 -7.49 10.61 -19.07
N SER A 410 -6.98 11.65 -18.40
CA SER A 410 -7.40 11.95 -17.03
C SER A 410 -8.89 12.28 -17.05
N ILE A 411 -9.67 11.65 -16.17
CA ILE A 411 -10.96 12.22 -15.80
C ILE A 411 -10.65 13.61 -15.22
N LYS A 412 -11.37 14.65 -15.65
CA LYS A 412 -11.20 15.99 -15.07
C LYS A 412 -11.53 15.87 -13.57
N PRO A 413 -10.59 16.15 -12.65
CA PRO A 413 -10.81 15.89 -11.24
C PRO A 413 -12.04 16.67 -10.76
N LEU A 414 -12.97 15.96 -10.14
CA LEU A 414 -14.17 16.57 -9.55
C LEU A 414 -13.70 17.46 -8.38
N PRO A 415 -14.08 18.75 -8.33
CA PRO A 415 -13.52 19.69 -7.34
C PRO A 415 -13.82 19.26 -5.89
N GLU A 416 -14.94 18.55 -5.72
CA GLU A 416 -15.43 17.92 -4.51
C GLU A 416 -14.44 16.92 -3.89
N ALA A 417 -13.48 16.39 -4.66
CA ALA A 417 -12.42 15.49 -4.16
C ALA A 417 -11.32 16.22 -3.34
N THR A 418 -11.25 17.55 -3.48
CA THR A 418 -10.30 18.41 -2.74
C THR A 418 -10.96 19.34 -1.72
N MET A 419 -12.28 19.56 -1.85
CA MET A 419 -13.10 20.38 -0.96
C MET A 419 -13.43 19.69 0.37
N THR A 420 -13.51 20.44 1.46
CA THR A 420 -14.13 20.02 2.73
C THR A 420 -15.66 19.88 2.62
N THR A 421 -16.31 19.27 3.61
CA THR A 421 -17.79 19.14 3.66
C THR A 421 -18.49 20.50 3.43
N ASN A 422 -18.03 21.59 4.06
CA ASN A 422 -18.65 22.92 3.92
C ASN A 422 -18.43 23.53 2.53
N GLU A 423 -17.28 23.28 1.91
CA GLU A 423 -16.99 23.71 0.54
C GLU A 423 -17.81 22.91 -0.49
N ILE A 424 -18.09 21.62 -0.25
CA ILE A 424 -19.01 20.83 -1.09
C ILE A 424 -20.45 21.37 -0.97
N ILE A 425 -20.90 21.72 0.24
CA ILE A 425 -22.23 22.30 0.49
C ILE A 425 -22.40 23.63 -0.26
N THR A 426 -21.43 24.54 -0.11
CA THR A 426 -21.48 25.87 -0.75
C THR A 426 -21.24 25.80 -2.27
N TYR A 427 -20.39 24.88 -2.76
CA TYR A 427 -20.20 24.61 -4.19
C TYR A 427 -21.51 24.16 -4.88
N HIS A 428 -22.33 23.35 -4.20
CA HIS A 428 -23.65 22.98 -4.70
C HIS A 428 -24.72 24.07 -4.51
N GLY A 429 -24.40 25.21 -3.89
CA GLY A 429 -25.30 26.35 -3.73
C GLY A 429 -26.25 26.25 -2.53
N TYR A 430 -25.87 25.53 -1.47
CA TYR A 430 -26.62 25.49 -0.21
C TYR A 430 -25.96 26.37 0.87
N PRO A 431 -26.72 26.89 1.84
CA PRO A 431 -26.14 27.48 3.05
C PRO A 431 -25.40 26.41 3.86
N SER A 432 -24.24 26.77 4.40
CA SER A 432 -23.42 25.91 5.26
C SER A 432 -23.08 26.65 6.56
N GLU A 433 -23.39 26.04 7.70
CA GLU A 433 -22.97 26.52 9.03
C GLU A 433 -22.08 25.45 9.69
N THR A 434 -21.05 25.91 10.41
CA THR A 434 -20.10 25.05 11.15
C THR A 434 -20.22 25.36 12.64
N HIS A 435 -20.34 24.33 13.47
CA HIS A 435 -20.52 24.46 14.91
C HIS A 435 -19.50 23.59 15.65
N THR A 436 -19.10 23.99 16.86
CA THR A 436 -18.22 23.19 17.72
C THR A 436 -18.87 22.95 19.08
N VAL A 437 -18.76 21.73 19.59
CA VAL A 437 -19.17 21.36 20.96
C VAL A 437 -18.04 20.63 21.68
N THR A 438 -17.90 20.84 22.98
CA THR A 438 -16.94 20.12 23.83
C THR A 438 -17.66 19.00 24.58
N THR A 439 -17.06 17.80 24.64
CA THR A 439 -17.57 16.68 25.42
C THR A 439 -17.16 16.76 26.89
N ASP A 440 -17.92 16.10 27.77
CA ASP A 440 -17.63 16.03 29.21
C ASP A 440 -16.23 15.49 29.53
N ASP A 441 -15.71 14.58 28.68
CA ASP A 441 -14.36 14.03 28.79
C ASP A 441 -13.28 14.81 28.01
N GLY A 442 -13.66 15.87 27.27
CA GLY A 442 -12.76 16.93 26.81
C GLY A 442 -12.48 17.00 25.30
N TYR A 443 -13.12 16.19 24.46
CA TYR A 443 -12.96 16.27 22.99
C TYR A 443 -13.76 17.45 22.44
N ILE A 444 -13.24 18.11 21.41
CA ILE A 444 -13.95 19.20 20.73
C ILE A 444 -14.37 18.69 19.36
N LEU A 445 -15.68 18.50 19.20
CA LEU A 445 -16.33 17.94 18.02
C LEU A 445 -16.84 19.05 17.12
N GLU A 446 -16.76 18.84 15.81
CA GLU A 446 -17.22 19.78 14.79
C GLU A 446 -18.48 19.23 14.10
N LEU A 447 -19.55 20.02 14.03
CA LEU A 447 -20.80 19.67 13.35
C LEU A 447 -20.99 20.55 12.12
N HIS A 448 -21.51 19.96 11.04
CA HIS A 448 -21.91 20.68 9.84
C HIS A 448 -23.42 20.76 9.73
N ARG A 449 -23.94 21.89 9.25
CA ARG A 449 -25.37 22.16 9.18
C ARG A 449 -25.76 22.77 7.83
N ILE A 450 -26.86 22.28 7.26
CA ILE A 450 -27.58 22.88 6.13
C ILE A 450 -28.95 23.35 6.66
N PRO A 451 -29.12 24.64 7.00
CA PRO A 451 -30.36 25.17 7.59
C PRO A 451 -31.54 25.29 6.59
N GLY A 452 -31.35 24.96 5.31
CA GLY A 452 -32.41 24.90 4.31
C GLY A 452 -31.92 24.66 2.88
N GLY A 453 -32.85 24.28 2.01
CA GLY A 453 -32.62 24.06 0.58
C GLY A 453 -32.29 25.32 -0.23
N LYS A 454 -31.86 25.14 -1.49
CA LYS A 454 -31.27 26.23 -2.31
C LYS A 454 -32.20 27.42 -2.55
N ALA A 455 -33.49 27.15 -2.73
CA ALA A 455 -34.51 28.14 -3.07
C ALA A 455 -35.17 28.80 -1.84
N ALA A 456 -34.66 28.54 -0.64
CA ALA A 456 -35.22 29.10 0.59
C ALA A 456 -34.94 30.60 0.72
N ASN A 457 -35.93 31.43 0.36
CA ASN A 457 -36.06 32.77 0.96
C ASN A 457 -35.96 32.61 2.48
N TYR A 458 -34.99 33.28 3.10
CA TYR A 458 -34.42 32.89 4.39
C TYR A 458 -35.31 33.33 5.58
N SER A 459 -36.52 32.79 5.67
CA SER A 459 -37.41 32.92 6.82
C SER A 459 -36.75 32.31 8.05
N ARG A 460 -36.10 33.15 8.87
CA ARG A 460 -35.53 32.77 10.17
C ARG A 460 -36.59 32.38 11.20
N ASN A 461 -37.88 32.56 10.89
CA ASN A 461 -38.98 32.45 11.83
C ASN A 461 -39.75 31.12 11.74
N GLU A 462 -39.44 30.24 10.77
CA GLU A 462 -40.08 28.92 10.67
C GLU A 462 -39.34 27.85 11.47
N SER A 463 -40.07 27.20 12.39
CA SER A 463 -39.59 26.08 13.20
C SER A 463 -39.48 24.80 12.36
N LYS A 464 -38.37 24.66 11.64
CA LYS A 464 -38.03 23.45 10.87
C LYS A 464 -37.76 22.28 11.81
N SER A 465 -38.13 21.07 11.39
CA SER A 465 -37.72 19.87 12.13
C SER A 465 -36.27 19.53 11.82
N VAL A 466 -35.57 19.11 12.86
CA VAL A 466 -34.16 18.72 12.78
C VAL A 466 -34.03 17.26 12.30
N VAL A 467 -33.19 17.07 11.29
CA VAL A 467 -32.70 15.75 10.86
C VAL A 467 -31.20 15.69 11.19
N PHE A 468 -30.79 14.72 12.01
CA PHE A 468 -29.40 14.50 12.40
C PHE A 468 -28.84 13.27 11.68
N LEU A 469 -27.75 13.47 10.94
CA LEU A 469 -27.10 12.45 10.11
C LEU A 469 -25.77 12.02 10.74
N GLN A 470 -25.64 10.76 11.14
CA GLN A 470 -24.42 10.22 11.76
C GLN A 470 -23.72 9.18 10.88
N HIS A 471 -22.48 9.50 10.48
CA HIS A 471 -21.66 8.67 9.61
C HIS A 471 -21.23 7.33 10.24
N GLY A 472 -20.78 6.43 9.39
CA GLY A 472 -20.28 5.09 9.74
C GLY A 472 -18.81 5.00 10.14
N PHE A 473 -18.33 3.76 10.24
CA PHE A 473 -16.95 3.43 10.60
C PHE A 473 -15.95 4.13 9.67
N ILE A 474 -14.85 4.62 10.23
CA ILE A 474 -13.81 5.43 9.55
C ILE A 474 -14.33 6.64 8.74
N GLY A 475 -15.59 7.04 8.90
CA GLY A 475 -16.27 8.07 8.11
C GLY A 475 -16.20 9.50 8.68
N SER A 476 -16.83 10.41 7.95
CA SER A 476 -17.10 11.79 8.37
C SER A 476 -18.43 12.28 7.78
N SER A 477 -18.89 13.45 8.22
CA SER A 477 -20.02 14.19 7.65
C SER A 477 -20.03 14.30 6.11
N ALA A 478 -18.87 14.23 5.45
CA ALA A 478 -18.76 14.28 3.99
C ALA A 478 -19.56 13.18 3.26
N VAL A 479 -19.78 12.01 3.88
CA VAL A 479 -20.52 10.90 3.24
C VAL A 479 -21.93 11.29 2.80
N TRP A 480 -22.54 12.28 3.46
CA TRP A 480 -23.90 12.73 3.20
C TRP A 480 -24.02 13.76 2.07
N VAL A 481 -22.90 14.34 1.60
CA VAL A 481 -22.84 15.41 0.57
C VAL A 481 -21.97 15.05 -0.64
N THR A 482 -21.33 13.88 -0.65
CA THR A 482 -20.38 13.45 -1.70
C THR A 482 -21.05 12.91 -2.98
N ASN A 483 -22.37 13.06 -3.13
CA ASN A 483 -23.13 12.79 -4.35
C ASN A 483 -23.83 14.05 -4.89
N LEU A 484 -24.49 13.94 -6.05
CA LEU A 484 -25.27 15.06 -6.60
C LEU A 484 -26.41 15.46 -5.64
N PRO A 485 -26.89 16.72 -5.65
CA PRO A 485 -27.90 17.20 -4.70
C PRO A 485 -29.21 16.41 -4.65
N ASN A 486 -29.64 15.82 -5.77
CA ASN A 486 -30.81 14.95 -5.84
C ASN A 486 -30.56 13.50 -5.35
N GLN A 487 -29.31 13.14 -5.05
CA GLN A 487 -28.86 11.80 -4.64
C GLN A 487 -28.25 11.77 -3.24
N SER A 488 -27.74 12.89 -2.73
CA SER A 488 -27.03 12.98 -1.45
C SER A 488 -27.98 13.37 -0.32
N ALA A 489 -28.04 12.56 0.74
CA ALA A 489 -29.07 12.66 1.79
C ALA A 489 -29.23 14.09 2.36
N ALA A 490 -28.12 14.76 2.70
CA ALA A 490 -28.20 16.07 3.36
C ALA A 490 -28.88 17.13 2.49
N PHE A 491 -28.63 17.11 1.18
CA PHE A 491 -29.27 18.00 0.21
C PHE A 491 -30.75 17.63 -0.01
N VAL A 492 -31.05 16.34 -0.13
CA VAL A 492 -32.43 15.81 -0.28
C VAL A 492 -33.32 16.18 0.93
N PHE A 493 -32.79 16.13 2.16
CA PHE A 493 -33.52 16.60 3.35
C PHE A 493 -33.61 18.14 3.41
N ALA A 494 -32.57 18.88 3.02
CA ALA A 494 -32.58 20.35 3.05
C ALA A 494 -33.63 20.93 2.08
N ASP A 495 -33.71 20.45 0.84
CA ASP A 495 -34.73 20.85 -0.13
C ASP A 495 -36.14 20.34 0.23
N ALA A 496 -36.24 19.26 1.02
CA ALA A 496 -37.51 18.79 1.57
C ALA A 496 -38.05 19.62 2.76
N GLY A 497 -37.32 20.64 3.21
CA GLY A 497 -37.74 21.61 4.23
C GLY A 497 -37.20 21.37 5.64
N PHE A 498 -36.20 20.50 5.82
CA PHE A 498 -35.62 20.18 7.13
C PHE A 498 -34.44 21.09 7.50
N ASP A 499 -34.16 21.18 8.80
CA ASP A 499 -32.88 21.69 9.32
C ASP A 499 -31.93 20.50 9.47
N VAL A 500 -30.91 20.41 8.61
CA VAL A 500 -30.09 19.21 8.50
C VAL A 500 -28.76 19.40 9.23
N TRP A 501 -28.48 18.53 10.18
CA TRP A 501 -27.26 18.50 10.97
C TRP A 501 -26.47 17.21 10.70
N MET A 502 -25.15 17.30 10.65
CA MET A 502 -24.24 16.17 10.39
C MET A 502 -23.17 16.12 11.49
N GLY A 503 -23.16 15.04 12.26
CA GLY A 503 -22.18 14.82 13.31
C GLY A 503 -20.83 14.34 12.79
N ASN A 504 -19.76 14.64 13.53
CA ASN A 504 -18.42 14.07 13.33
C ASN A 504 -17.90 13.56 14.68
N VAL A 505 -17.66 12.25 14.80
CA VAL A 505 -17.12 11.66 16.05
C VAL A 505 -15.65 12.02 16.25
N ARG A 506 -15.21 12.02 17.52
CA ARG A 506 -13.82 12.29 17.93
C ARG A 506 -12.77 11.55 17.08
N GLY A 507 -11.71 12.27 16.72
CA GLY A 507 -10.54 11.72 16.00
C GLY A 507 -10.71 11.46 14.51
N ASN A 508 -11.87 11.76 13.92
CA ASN A 508 -12.02 11.87 12.47
C ASN A 508 -11.47 13.20 11.94
N THR A 509 -11.56 13.44 10.62
CA THR A 509 -11.15 14.65 9.89
C THR A 509 -11.41 15.98 10.58
N TYR A 510 -12.59 16.15 11.18
CA TYR A 510 -13.07 17.44 11.66
C TYR A 510 -12.92 17.55 13.19
N SER A 511 -13.27 16.49 13.92
CA SER A 511 -13.25 16.44 15.40
C SER A 511 -11.88 16.08 15.99
N THR A 512 -10.84 16.79 15.55
CA THR A 512 -9.41 16.49 15.82
C THR A 512 -8.84 17.06 17.12
N LYS A 513 -9.63 17.86 17.86
CA LYS A 513 -9.17 18.71 18.98
C LYS A 513 -9.61 18.14 20.35
N HIS A 514 -8.90 18.49 21.42
CA HIS A 514 -9.22 18.11 22.81
C HIS A 514 -8.63 19.13 23.79
N VAL A 515 -9.34 19.48 24.87
CA VAL A 515 -8.97 20.58 25.80
C VAL A 515 -7.63 20.38 26.52
N LYS A 516 -7.13 19.14 26.60
CA LYS A 516 -5.95 18.75 27.39
C LYS A 516 -4.89 17.93 26.63
N TYR A 517 -5.19 17.42 25.43
CA TYR A 517 -4.36 16.43 24.73
C TYR A 517 -4.29 16.74 23.24
N THR A 518 -3.19 16.35 22.60
CA THR A 518 -2.96 16.50 21.16
C THR A 518 -3.11 15.16 20.44
N GLN A 519 -3.23 15.19 19.11
CA GLN A 519 -3.20 13.96 18.29
C GLN A 519 -1.88 13.17 18.35
N ASN A 520 -0.83 13.72 18.98
CA ASN A 520 0.43 13.00 19.24
C ASN A 520 0.39 12.23 20.57
N ASP A 521 -0.53 12.57 21.49
CA ASP A 521 -0.68 11.88 22.76
C ASP A 521 -1.38 10.53 22.60
N LEU A 522 -0.76 9.44 23.07
CA LEU A 522 -1.41 8.14 23.20
C LEU A 522 -2.62 8.15 24.17
N LYS A 523 -2.88 9.27 24.87
CA LYS A 523 -4.10 9.49 25.68
C LYS A 523 -5.28 9.99 24.85
N TYR A 524 -5.06 10.82 23.83
CA TYR A 524 -6.10 11.33 22.92
C TYR A 524 -6.79 10.22 22.12
N TRP A 525 -6.12 9.09 21.89
CA TRP A 525 -6.66 8.00 21.08
C TRP A 525 -7.26 6.84 21.91
N LYS A 526 -7.57 7.06 23.19
CA LYS A 526 -8.17 6.04 24.08
C LYS A 526 -9.69 6.17 24.10
N PHE A 527 -10.30 5.86 22.97
CA PHE A 527 -11.75 5.83 22.78
C PHE A 527 -12.15 4.74 21.78
N THR A 528 -13.40 4.30 21.85
CA THR A 528 -14.09 3.44 20.88
C THR A 528 -15.50 4.00 20.64
N PHE A 529 -16.38 3.26 19.93
CA PHE A 529 -17.80 3.61 19.87
C PHE A 529 -18.50 3.65 21.24
N ASP A 530 -17.94 3.03 22.29
CA ASP A 530 -18.40 3.17 23.68
C ASP A 530 -18.44 4.65 24.09
N GLU A 531 -17.37 5.39 23.81
CA GLU A 531 -17.26 6.83 24.09
C GLU A 531 -18.05 7.68 23.09
N PHE A 532 -18.20 7.26 21.83
CA PHE A 532 -19.09 7.96 20.88
C PHE A 532 -20.54 7.93 21.39
N ALA A 533 -20.97 6.78 21.91
CA ALA A 533 -22.31 6.60 22.46
C ALA A 533 -22.46 7.36 23.79
N LYS A 534 -21.47 7.26 24.68
CA LYS A 534 -21.55 7.83 26.03
C LYS A 534 -21.41 9.36 26.08
N TYR A 535 -20.61 9.96 25.20
CA TYR A 535 -20.27 11.39 25.27
C TYR A 535 -20.58 12.14 23.97
N ASP A 536 -20.12 11.66 22.81
CA ASP A 536 -20.26 12.42 21.56
C ASP A 536 -21.73 12.64 21.19
N LEU A 537 -22.57 11.60 21.29
CA LEU A 537 -24.02 11.73 21.04
C LEU A 537 -24.71 12.70 22.00
N ASP A 538 -24.39 12.69 23.30
CA ASP A 538 -24.98 13.63 24.25
C ASP A 538 -24.58 15.07 23.92
N SER A 539 -23.29 15.34 23.76
CA SER A 539 -22.80 16.69 23.47
C SER A 539 -23.35 17.22 22.15
N MET A 540 -23.31 16.42 21.07
CA MET A 540 -23.85 16.82 19.76
C MET A 540 -25.37 17.06 19.81
N ILE A 541 -26.15 16.12 20.35
CA ILE A 541 -27.62 16.21 20.29
C ILE A 541 -28.16 17.25 21.29
N ASN A 542 -27.56 17.39 22.48
CA ASN A 542 -27.94 18.46 23.42
C ASN A 542 -27.62 19.85 22.83
N TYR A 543 -26.48 20.02 22.15
CA TYR A 543 -26.15 21.27 21.46
C TYR A 543 -27.19 21.60 20.37
N VAL A 544 -27.52 20.63 19.51
CA VAL A 544 -28.47 20.83 18.40
C VAL A 544 -29.87 21.17 18.93
N LEU A 545 -30.41 20.43 19.90
CA LEU A 545 -31.73 20.70 20.46
C LEU A 545 -31.82 22.08 21.11
N ASN A 546 -30.79 22.48 21.87
CA ASN A 546 -30.70 23.83 22.46
C ASN A 546 -30.61 24.91 21.36
N LYS A 547 -29.73 24.74 20.37
CA LYS A 547 -29.47 25.70 19.28
C LYS A 547 -30.66 25.90 18.33
N THR A 548 -31.56 24.93 18.25
CA THR A 548 -32.76 24.93 17.38
C THR A 548 -34.07 25.05 18.16
N CYS A 549 -34.00 25.12 19.49
CA CYS A 549 -35.11 25.10 20.44
C CYS A 549 -36.11 23.93 20.26
N GLN A 550 -35.67 22.83 19.63
CA GLN A 550 -36.49 21.62 19.46
C GLN A 550 -36.44 20.76 20.74
N ARG A 551 -37.55 20.05 21.02
CA ARG A 551 -37.60 19.05 22.12
C ARG A 551 -37.00 17.70 21.72
N PHE A 552 -37.01 17.38 20.43
CA PHE A 552 -36.55 16.12 19.86
C PHE A 552 -36.06 16.34 18.42
N LEU A 553 -35.33 15.36 17.89
CA LEU A 553 -34.92 15.32 16.49
C LEU A 553 -35.15 13.95 15.85
N TYR A 554 -35.08 13.89 14.52
CA TYR A 554 -35.07 12.64 13.76
C TYR A 554 -33.62 12.25 13.51
N TYR A 555 -33.22 11.04 13.92
CA TYR A 555 -31.84 10.58 13.80
C TYR A 555 -31.73 9.54 12.68
N ILE A 556 -30.74 9.72 11.81
CA ILE A 556 -30.40 8.81 10.72
C ILE A 556 -28.96 8.37 10.92
N GLY A 557 -28.77 7.13 11.36
CA GLY A 557 -27.46 6.51 11.51
C GLY A 557 -27.12 5.66 10.30
N TYR A 558 -25.86 5.68 9.88
CA TYR A 558 -25.30 4.72 8.93
C TYR A 558 -24.21 3.89 9.61
N SER A 559 -24.22 2.55 9.45
CA SER A 559 -23.14 1.66 9.89
C SER A 559 -22.80 1.83 11.39
N GLU A 560 -21.56 2.17 11.76
CA GLU A 560 -21.17 2.50 13.15
C GLU A 560 -22.05 3.59 13.80
N GLY A 561 -22.61 4.50 13.01
CA GLY A 561 -23.58 5.50 13.46
C GLY A 561 -24.91 4.89 13.95
N THR A 562 -25.27 3.68 13.51
CA THR A 562 -26.40 2.94 14.10
C THR A 562 -25.97 2.23 15.39
N LEU A 563 -24.81 1.55 15.38
CA LEU A 563 -24.25 0.87 16.55
C LEU A 563 -24.11 1.83 17.74
N THR A 564 -23.63 3.04 17.48
CA THR A 564 -23.47 4.11 18.48
C THR A 564 -24.81 4.52 19.11
N MET A 565 -25.88 4.61 18.30
CA MET A 565 -27.22 4.95 18.80
C MET A 565 -27.90 3.77 19.51
N PHE A 566 -27.76 2.53 18.99
CA PHE A 566 -28.22 1.31 19.67
C PHE A 566 -27.55 1.16 21.05
N ALA A 567 -26.23 1.38 21.12
CA ALA A 567 -25.47 1.41 22.36
C ALA A 567 -26.03 2.45 23.33
N LYS A 568 -26.17 3.73 22.90
CA LYS A 568 -26.71 4.81 23.74
C LYS A 568 -28.12 4.52 24.27
N LEU A 569 -29.06 4.12 23.41
CA LEU A 569 -30.44 3.81 23.82
C LEU A 569 -30.53 2.57 24.74
N SER A 570 -29.55 1.66 24.69
CA SER A 570 -29.48 0.52 25.61
C SER A 570 -28.86 0.83 26.98
N ILE A 571 -28.17 1.96 27.15
CA ILE A 571 -27.58 2.39 28.45
C ILE A 571 -28.23 3.63 29.06
N ASP A 572 -28.99 4.39 28.27
CA ASP A 572 -29.74 5.58 28.72
C ASP A 572 -31.11 5.64 28.01
N GLN A 573 -32.14 5.20 28.73
CA GLN A 573 -33.52 5.18 28.25
C GLN A 573 -34.22 6.55 28.38
N LEU A 574 -33.62 7.53 29.06
CA LEU A 574 -34.13 8.91 29.09
C LEU A 574 -33.72 9.64 27.81
N PHE A 575 -32.54 9.33 27.26
CA PHE A 575 -32.08 9.87 25.98
C PHE A 575 -33.06 9.62 24.83
N ALA A 576 -33.81 8.51 24.84
CA ALA A 576 -34.83 8.21 23.85
C ALA A 576 -35.87 9.33 23.67
N GLN A 577 -36.15 10.13 24.71
CA GLN A 577 -37.07 11.28 24.63
C GLN A 577 -36.58 12.37 23.65
N LYS A 578 -35.27 12.41 23.38
CA LYS A 578 -34.62 13.32 22.41
C LYS A 578 -34.74 12.82 20.96
N ILE A 579 -35.09 11.54 20.75
CA ILE A 579 -35.07 10.84 19.45
C ILE A 579 -36.50 10.48 19.03
N ARG A 580 -37.10 11.30 18.16
CA ARG A 580 -38.49 11.12 17.72
C ARG A 580 -38.68 9.84 16.88
N LYS A 581 -37.74 9.60 15.95
CA LYS A 581 -37.59 8.36 15.18
C LYS A 581 -36.10 8.14 14.89
N PHE A 582 -35.68 6.88 14.90
CA PHE A 582 -34.35 6.42 14.53
C PHE A 582 -34.44 5.60 13.25
N PHE A 583 -33.87 6.11 12.17
CA PHE A 583 -33.68 5.41 10.91
C PHE A 583 -32.25 4.85 10.86
N ALA A 584 -32.12 3.54 10.65
CA ALA A 584 -30.85 2.82 10.78
C ALA A 584 -30.47 2.16 9.45
N LEU A 585 -29.47 2.70 8.76
CA LEU A 585 -29.06 2.34 7.41
C LEU A 585 -27.79 1.47 7.45
N GLY A 586 -27.79 0.32 6.75
CA GLY A 586 -26.74 -0.70 6.90
C GLY A 586 -26.45 -1.04 8.38
N PRO A 587 -27.47 -1.35 9.21
CA PRO A 587 -27.36 -1.26 10.65
C PRO A 587 -26.47 -2.34 11.27
N ILE A 588 -25.48 -1.91 12.05
CA ILE A 588 -24.55 -2.80 12.76
C ILE A 588 -25.12 -3.17 14.13
N GLY A 589 -25.25 -4.48 14.38
CA GLY A 589 -25.60 -5.08 15.65
C GLY A 589 -24.45 -5.95 16.19
N THR A 590 -24.50 -7.27 15.96
CA THR A 590 -23.32 -8.14 16.03
C THR A 590 -22.49 -8.08 14.74
N LEU A 591 -21.29 -8.68 14.76
CA LEU A 591 -20.39 -8.80 13.62
C LEU A 591 -19.90 -10.26 13.45
N ALA A 592 -20.75 -11.24 13.73
CA ALA A 592 -20.38 -12.66 13.74
C ALA A 592 -20.24 -13.23 12.32
N HIS A 593 -21.16 -12.84 11.44
CA HIS A 593 -21.36 -13.41 10.12
C HIS A 593 -20.80 -12.56 8.97
N ILE A 594 -20.21 -11.40 9.29
CA ILE A 594 -19.60 -10.50 8.32
C ILE A 594 -18.52 -11.17 7.44
N LYS A 595 -18.47 -10.67 6.21
CA LYS A 595 -17.72 -11.21 5.07
C LYS A 595 -16.59 -10.25 4.68
N GLY A 596 -16.00 -10.47 3.50
CA GLY A 596 -15.01 -9.57 2.90
C GLY A 596 -13.72 -9.38 3.71
N LEU A 597 -12.95 -8.37 3.31
CA LEU A 597 -11.66 -8.01 3.89
C LEU A 597 -11.77 -7.62 5.37
N VAL A 598 -12.87 -6.96 5.77
CA VAL A 598 -13.12 -6.56 7.17
C VAL A 598 -13.33 -7.80 8.05
N GLY A 599 -14.18 -8.75 7.62
CA GLY A 599 -14.40 -10.00 8.35
C GLY A 599 -13.14 -10.86 8.45
N VAL A 600 -12.35 -10.95 7.38
CA VAL A 600 -11.04 -11.66 7.39
C VAL A 600 -10.04 -10.96 8.31
N ALA A 601 -9.94 -9.63 8.26
CA ALA A 601 -9.02 -8.86 9.10
C ALA A 601 -9.37 -8.95 10.59
N GLY A 602 -10.64 -8.81 10.96
CA GLY A 602 -11.11 -8.93 12.33
C GLY A 602 -10.80 -10.31 12.93
N LYS A 603 -11.09 -11.38 12.17
CA LYS A 603 -10.87 -12.78 12.60
C LYS A 603 -9.37 -13.10 12.77
N ASN A 604 -8.50 -12.64 11.87
CA ASN A 604 -7.08 -13.04 11.88
C ASN A 604 -6.15 -12.09 12.66
N PHE A 605 -6.42 -10.78 12.71
CA PHE A 605 -5.48 -9.79 13.24
C PHE A 605 -5.74 -9.34 14.69
N LEU A 606 -6.68 -9.94 15.42
CA LEU A 606 -6.95 -9.59 16.82
C LEU A 606 -5.69 -9.58 17.72
N ARG A 607 -4.76 -10.53 17.53
CA ARG A 607 -3.48 -10.59 18.27
C ARG A 607 -2.52 -9.44 17.87
N PRO A 608 -2.19 -9.22 16.58
CA PRO A 608 -1.50 -8.02 16.12
C PRO A 608 -2.14 -6.70 16.58
N LEU A 609 -3.46 -6.54 16.52
CA LEU A 609 -4.16 -5.32 16.96
C LEU A 609 -3.99 -5.07 18.47
N LYS A 610 -4.06 -6.12 19.31
CA LYS A 610 -3.74 -6.04 20.75
C LYS A 610 -2.28 -5.67 21.06
N LEU A 611 -1.38 -5.69 20.07
CA LEU A 611 -0.03 -5.13 20.15
C LEU A 611 0.03 -3.69 19.58
N LEU A 612 -0.52 -3.47 18.39
CA LEU A 612 -0.49 -2.16 17.69
C LEU A 612 -1.14 -1.03 18.50
N VAL A 613 -2.24 -1.30 19.22
CA VAL A 613 -2.90 -0.35 20.13
C VAL A 613 -1.99 0.18 21.24
N LYS A 614 -0.90 -0.54 21.58
CA LYS A 614 0.11 -0.10 22.56
C LYS A 614 1.21 0.76 21.95
N ILE A 615 1.36 0.74 20.62
CA ILE A 615 2.45 1.37 19.85
C ILE A 615 1.94 2.65 19.17
N THR A 616 0.75 2.61 18.57
CA THR A 616 0.09 3.76 17.94
C THR A 616 -1.36 3.83 18.36
N GLY A 617 -1.82 5.06 18.64
CA GLY A 617 -3.22 5.34 18.93
C GLY A 617 -4.08 5.58 17.68
N LYS A 618 -3.49 6.06 16.58
CA LYS A 618 -4.22 6.55 15.39
C LYS A 618 -4.34 5.49 14.30
N PHE A 619 -5.52 5.35 13.71
CA PHE A 619 -5.78 4.54 12.51
C PHE A 619 -6.31 5.41 11.38
N MET A 620 -5.59 5.38 10.24
CA MET A 620 -5.95 6.09 9.00
C MET A 620 -6.49 7.52 9.18
N PRO A 621 -5.82 8.40 9.98
CA PRO A 621 -6.31 9.76 10.23
C PRO A 621 -6.42 10.58 8.94
N ASN A 622 -7.14 11.69 9.01
CA ASN A 622 -7.12 12.70 7.95
C ASN A 622 -5.69 13.14 7.59
N GLU A 623 -5.50 13.55 6.34
CA GLU A 623 -4.19 13.91 5.76
C GLU A 623 -3.14 12.78 5.82
N SER A 624 -3.55 11.55 6.17
CA SER A 624 -2.70 10.36 6.09
C SER A 624 -2.29 10.02 4.66
N ILE A 625 -1.19 9.27 4.56
CA ILE A 625 -0.62 8.79 3.31
C ILE A 625 -1.68 8.10 2.44
N PHE A 626 -2.56 7.27 3.02
CA PHE A 626 -3.63 6.60 2.28
C PHE A 626 -4.61 7.58 1.64
N GLN A 627 -5.10 8.59 2.37
CA GLN A 627 -6.06 9.56 1.84
C GLN A 627 -5.44 10.44 0.74
N LYS A 628 -4.17 10.83 0.91
CA LYS A 628 -3.39 11.59 -0.10
C LYS A 628 -3.13 10.80 -1.37
N ILE A 629 -2.83 9.50 -1.22
CA ILE A 629 -2.80 8.55 -2.32
C ILE A 629 -4.15 8.57 -3.04
N SER A 630 -5.23 8.20 -2.35
CA SER A 630 -6.56 8.02 -2.94
C SER A 630 -7.05 9.25 -3.71
N LYS A 631 -6.92 10.46 -3.13
CA LYS A 631 -7.16 11.77 -3.79
C LYS A 631 -6.43 11.87 -5.14
N SER A 632 -5.14 11.55 -5.14
CA SER A 632 -4.25 11.67 -6.30
C SER A 632 -4.46 10.56 -7.33
N THR A 633 -4.90 9.38 -6.91
CA THR A 633 -4.79 8.16 -7.73
C THR A 633 -6.11 7.57 -8.19
N CYS A 634 -7.16 7.57 -7.38
CA CYS A 634 -8.45 7.01 -7.83
C CYS A 634 -9.06 7.84 -8.98
N SER A 635 -8.66 9.11 -9.11
CA SER A 635 -8.92 10.01 -10.25
C SER A 635 -8.39 9.53 -11.61
N LEU A 636 -7.48 8.54 -11.64
CA LEU A 636 -6.86 8.05 -12.87
C LEU A 636 -7.66 6.89 -13.48
N LYS A 637 -7.92 6.97 -14.79
CA LYS A 637 -8.74 5.96 -15.52
C LYS A 637 -8.19 4.53 -15.44
N SER A 638 -6.88 4.35 -15.26
CA SER A 638 -6.22 3.05 -15.08
C SER A 638 -6.20 2.53 -13.63
N VAL A 639 -6.91 3.22 -12.72
CA VAL A 639 -6.83 3.02 -11.26
C VAL A 639 -8.19 3.00 -10.60
N VAL A 640 -9.18 3.73 -11.14
CA VAL A 640 -10.53 3.80 -10.57
C VAL A 640 -11.11 2.41 -10.27
N GLU A 641 -10.95 1.46 -11.21
CA GLU A 641 -11.30 0.04 -11.09
C GLU A 641 -10.61 -0.68 -9.91
N HIS A 642 -9.37 -0.29 -9.54
CA HIS A 642 -8.67 -0.86 -8.39
C HIS A 642 -9.17 -0.28 -7.07
N CYS A 643 -9.53 1.02 -7.04
CA CYS A 643 -10.17 1.63 -5.88
C CYS A 643 -11.59 1.07 -5.67
N GLU A 644 -12.33 0.88 -6.76
CA GLU A 644 -13.63 0.21 -6.83
C GLU A 644 -13.57 -1.22 -6.28
N ASN A 645 -12.65 -2.05 -6.80
CA ASN A 645 -12.45 -3.41 -6.30
C ASN A 645 -12.06 -3.44 -4.80
N LEU A 646 -11.28 -2.48 -4.31
CA LEU A 646 -10.94 -2.37 -2.89
C LEU A 646 -12.17 -2.03 -2.03
N MET A 647 -13.03 -1.11 -2.48
CA MET A 647 -14.29 -0.80 -1.79
C MET A 647 -15.17 -2.04 -1.70
N PHE A 648 -15.47 -2.69 -2.83
CA PHE A 648 -16.33 -3.88 -2.86
C PHE A 648 -15.76 -5.04 -2.01
N GLN A 649 -14.45 -5.28 -2.03
CA GLN A 649 -13.82 -6.27 -1.14
C GLN A 649 -14.04 -5.97 0.36
N MET A 650 -14.30 -4.72 0.75
CA MET A 650 -14.62 -4.35 2.13
C MET A 650 -16.12 -4.45 2.46
N THR A 651 -17.03 -4.14 1.54
CA THR A 651 -18.44 -3.83 1.86
C THR A 651 -19.52 -4.67 1.18
N GLY A 652 -19.21 -5.40 0.10
CA GLY A 652 -20.20 -6.16 -0.66
C GLY A 652 -19.84 -6.27 -2.15
N PRO A 653 -20.57 -7.10 -2.93
CA PRO A 653 -20.31 -7.24 -4.35
C PRO A 653 -20.54 -5.91 -5.09
N ALA A 654 -19.99 -5.80 -6.29
CA ALA A 654 -20.30 -4.70 -7.19
C ALA A 654 -21.81 -4.64 -7.48
N THR A 655 -22.39 -3.45 -7.39
CA THR A 655 -23.82 -3.18 -7.62
C THR A 655 -24.00 -2.09 -8.68
N ILE A 656 -25.15 -2.10 -9.34
CA ILE A 656 -25.56 -1.02 -10.27
C ILE A 656 -25.83 0.33 -9.57
N GLN A 657 -25.78 0.36 -8.23
CA GLN A 657 -26.03 1.54 -7.42
C GLN A 657 -24.83 2.50 -7.41
N MET A 658 -23.59 2.01 -7.53
CA MET A 658 -22.40 2.83 -7.33
C MET A 658 -22.10 3.73 -8.53
N ASN A 659 -22.00 5.05 -8.33
CA ASN A 659 -21.55 5.96 -9.39
C ASN A 659 -20.03 5.89 -9.53
N VAL A 660 -19.56 4.98 -10.39
CA VAL A 660 -18.12 4.73 -10.66
C VAL A 660 -17.33 6.00 -10.99
N SER A 661 -17.96 6.98 -11.65
CA SER A 661 -17.31 8.26 -11.99
C SER A 661 -17.01 9.15 -10.78
N ARG A 662 -17.62 8.87 -9.61
CA ARG A 662 -17.47 9.62 -8.36
C ARG A 662 -16.62 8.90 -7.30
N ILE A 663 -16.14 7.69 -7.57
CA ILE A 663 -15.15 6.97 -6.75
C ILE A 663 -13.93 7.84 -6.34
N PRO A 664 -13.40 8.77 -7.17
CA PRO A 664 -12.34 9.68 -6.73
C PRO A 664 -12.74 10.58 -5.54
N VAL A 665 -14.01 10.98 -5.46
CA VAL A 665 -14.58 11.81 -4.39
C VAL A 665 -14.93 10.97 -3.16
N TYR A 666 -15.40 9.74 -3.35
CA TYR A 666 -15.63 8.82 -2.22
C TYR A 666 -14.32 8.48 -1.50
N MET A 667 -13.30 8.12 -2.27
CA MET A 667 -11.99 7.71 -1.75
C MET A 667 -11.10 8.87 -1.29
N SER A 668 -11.45 10.13 -1.60
CA SER A 668 -10.81 11.30 -0.98
C SER A 668 -11.32 11.61 0.43
N HIS A 669 -12.55 11.17 0.74
CA HIS A 669 -13.28 11.47 1.98
C HIS A 669 -13.42 10.28 2.93
N LEU A 670 -13.15 9.07 2.45
CA LEU A 670 -13.07 7.84 3.24
C LEU A 670 -11.71 7.16 3.01
N PRO A 671 -10.92 6.84 4.05
CA PRO A 671 -11.12 7.12 5.47
C PRO A 671 -10.93 8.59 5.86
N ALA A 672 -11.65 8.99 6.91
CA ALA A 672 -11.50 10.24 7.64
C ALA A 672 -10.72 10.10 8.97
N GLY A 673 -10.63 8.87 9.51
CA GLY A 673 -9.86 8.56 10.72
C GLY A 673 -10.66 7.99 11.88
N THR A 674 -9.98 7.20 12.71
CA THR A 674 -10.49 6.68 13.99
C THR A 674 -9.32 6.25 14.89
N SER A 675 -9.59 5.75 16.10
CA SER A 675 -8.55 5.18 16.96
C SER A 675 -8.25 3.71 16.61
N MET A 676 -7.00 3.29 16.84
CA MET A 676 -6.63 1.88 16.87
C MET A 676 -7.42 1.07 17.91
N ALA A 677 -7.84 1.70 19.01
CA ALA A 677 -8.67 1.07 20.02
C ALA A 677 -10.06 0.71 19.46
N ASN A 678 -10.66 1.58 18.64
CA ASN A 678 -11.94 1.31 18.00
C ASN A 678 -11.83 0.20 16.94
N VAL A 679 -10.75 0.20 16.13
CA VAL A 679 -10.45 -0.91 15.21
C VAL A 679 -10.26 -2.23 15.95
N LEU A 680 -9.61 -2.21 17.12
CA LEU A 680 -9.52 -3.38 17.98
C LEU A 680 -10.89 -3.76 18.58
N HIS A 681 -11.77 -2.81 18.89
CA HIS A 681 -13.11 -3.11 19.39
C HIS A 681 -13.97 -3.82 18.32
N TRP A 682 -13.96 -3.34 17.07
CA TRP A 682 -14.55 -4.05 15.93
C TRP A 682 -14.00 -5.47 15.79
N ALA A 683 -12.68 -5.65 15.88
CA ALA A 683 -12.08 -6.98 15.86
C ALA A 683 -12.52 -7.85 17.07
N GLN A 684 -12.74 -7.26 18.25
CA GLN A 684 -13.26 -7.99 19.41
C GLN A 684 -14.70 -8.48 19.17
N MET A 685 -15.62 -7.62 18.68
CA MET A 685 -16.99 -8.01 18.33
C MET A 685 -17.02 -9.17 17.32
N VAL A 686 -16.15 -9.11 16.31
CA VAL A 686 -16.00 -10.17 15.28
C VAL A 686 -15.54 -11.51 15.86
N ASN A 687 -14.76 -11.50 16.95
CA ASN A 687 -14.25 -12.73 17.61
C ASN A 687 -15.11 -13.17 18.81
N SER A 688 -15.86 -12.27 19.44
CA SER A 688 -16.72 -12.56 20.60
C SER A 688 -18.15 -12.94 20.19
N HIS A 689 -18.55 -12.55 18.97
CA HIS A 689 -19.91 -12.64 18.45
C HIS A 689 -20.94 -11.88 19.32
N LYS A 690 -20.49 -10.82 19.99
CA LYS A 690 -21.26 -10.04 20.97
C LYS A 690 -21.15 -8.54 20.73
N THR A 691 -22.29 -7.86 20.80
CA THR A 691 -22.38 -6.41 20.95
C THR A 691 -22.22 -6.08 22.43
N GLN A 692 -21.04 -5.61 22.80
CA GLN A 692 -20.58 -5.43 24.18
C GLN A 692 -19.64 -4.23 24.26
N MET A 693 -19.30 -3.80 25.47
CA MET A 693 -18.25 -2.81 25.70
C MET A 693 -16.84 -3.38 25.47
N TYR A 694 -15.85 -2.50 25.38
CA TYR A 694 -14.47 -2.85 25.03
C TYR A 694 -13.75 -3.78 26.02
N ASP A 695 -13.23 -4.91 25.55
CA ASP A 695 -12.34 -5.78 26.35
C ASP A 695 -10.94 -5.17 26.50
N TYR A 696 -10.58 -4.74 27.71
CA TYR A 696 -9.24 -4.25 28.03
C TYR A 696 -8.18 -5.38 28.09
N GLY A 697 -8.60 -6.64 27.94
CA GLY A 697 -7.75 -7.80 27.69
C GLY A 697 -7.33 -8.57 28.94
N SER A 698 -7.94 -8.30 30.09
CA SER A 698 -7.83 -9.14 31.31
C SER A 698 -8.89 -8.75 32.34
N GLU A 699 -9.33 -9.71 33.17
CA GLU A 699 -10.36 -9.50 34.19
C GLU A 699 -10.05 -8.29 35.09
N ASN A 700 -8.82 -8.17 35.60
CA ASN A 700 -8.43 -7.08 36.50
C ASN A 700 -8.55 -5.68 35.86
N LYS A 701 -8.50 -5.57 34.53
CA LYS A 701 -8.71 -4.29 33.83
C LYS A 701 -10.19 -4.05 33.59
N ASN A 702 -10.91 -5.05 33.12
CA ASN A 702 -12.36 -4.95 32.94
C ASN A 702 -13.04 -4.61 34.29
N MET A 703 -12.56 -5.19 35.40
CA MET A 703 -12.96 -4.85 36.76
C MET A 703 -12.66 -3.37 37.08
N LYS A 704 -11.48 -2.85 36.73
CA LYS A 704 -11.12 -1.45 36.93
C LYS A 704 -11.94 -0.45 36.07
N HIS A 705 -12.50 -0.89 34.94
CA HIS A 705 -13.25 -0.04 34.02
C HIS A 705 -14.78 -0.16 34.15
N TYR A 706 -15.28 -1.32 34.59
CA TYR A 706 -16.72 -1.65 34.61
C TYR A 706 -17.21 -2.22 35.95
N ASN A 707 -16.34 -2.41 36.95
CA ASN A 707 -16.63 -3.20 38.16
C ASN A 707 -17.10 -4.64 37.86
N MET A 708 -16.74 -5.19 36.69
CA MET A 708 -17.11 -6.53 36.22
C MET A 708 -15.92 -7.23 35.57
N LYS A 709 -15.77 -8.55 35.76
CA LYS A 709 -14.67 -9.35 35.16
C LYS A 709 -14.70 -9.37 33.63
N THR A 710 -15.89 -9.33 33.05
CA THR A 710 -16.16 -9.28 31.61
C THR A 710 -16.75 -7.92 31.23
N PRO A 711 -16.53 -7.41 30.01
CA PRO A 711 -17.23 -6.22 29.54
C PRO A 711 -18.77 -6.43 29.56
N PRO A 712 -19.56 -5.42 29.94
CA PRO A 712 -21.01 -5.46 29.83
C PRO A 712 -21.52 -5.67 28.39
N LEU A 713 -22.64 -6.38 28.24
CA LEU A 713 -23.37 -6.47 26.97
C LEU A 713 -24.26 -5.23 26.78
N TYR A 714 -24.41 -4.77 25.54
CA TYR A 714 -25.40 -3.74 25.20
C TYR A 714 -26.80 -4.37 25.08
N ASN A 715 -27.67 -4.10 26.05
CA ASN A 715 -28.98 -4.75 26.16
C ASN A 715 -30.03 -4.06 25.27
N LEU A 716 -30.10 -4.47 24.01
CA LEU A 716 -31.00 -3.87 23.02
C LEU A 716 -32.50 -4.03 23.33
N SER A 717 -32.88 -4.92 24.26
CA SER A 717 -34.25 -5.04 24.75
C SER A 717 -34.69 -3.91 25.68
N LEU A 718 -33.77 -3.01 26.08
CA LEU A 718 -34.08 -1.76 26.78
C LEU A 718 -34.39 -0.58 25.84
N ILE A 719 -34.22 -0.74 24.53
CA ILE A 719 -34.48 0.34 23.56
C ILE A 719 -35.95 0.75 23.60
N ASN A 720 -36.18 2.06 23.71
CA ASN A 720 -37.49 2.68 23.88
C ASN A 720 -37.77 3.87 22.93
N ALA A 721 -37.01 4.00 21.85
CA ALA A 721 -37.27 4.95 20.75
C ALA A 721 -37.77 4.21 19.49
N PRO A 722 -38.62 4.81 18.63
CA PRO A 722 -39.09 4.17 17.40
C PRO A 722 -37.98 3.93 16.37
N VAL A 723 -37.71 2.66 16.02
CA VAL A 723 -36.65 2.19 15.11
C VAL A 723 -37.22 1.78 13.76
N TYR A 724 -36.53 2.17 12.69
CA TYR A 724 -36.81 1.84 11.29
C TYR A 724 -35.51 1.29 10.67
N LEU A 725 -35.44 -0.02 10.39
CA LEU A 725 -34.24 -0.65 9.82
C LEU A 725 -34.26 -0.60 8.29
N TYR A 726 -33.11 -0.37 7.67
CA TYR A 726 -32.87 -0.50 6.22
C TYR A 726 -31.57 -1.29 6.00
N TRP A 727 -31.68 -2.51 5.47
CA TRP A 727 -30.56 -3.45 5.28
C TRP A 727 -30.74 -4.23 3.97
N SER A 728 -29.77 -5.08 3.58
CA SER A 728 -29.83 -5.86 2.33
C SER A 728 -28.96 -7.12 2.41
N GLU A 729 -29.31 -8.19 1.68
CA GLU A 729 -28.51 -9.43 1.65
C GLU A 729 -27.11 -9.25 1.02
N GLN A 730 -26.95 -8.25 0.15
CA GLN A 730 -25.66 -7.96 -0.50
C GLN A 730 -24.71 -7.16 0.41
N ASP A 731 -25.18 -6.68 1.58
CA ASP A 731 -24.32 -6.08 2.58
C ASP A 731 -23.42 -7.15 3.25
N TRP A 732 -22.12 -6.88 3.30
CA TRP A 732 -21.13 -7.79 3.92
C TRP A 732 -20.78 -7.44 5.35
N LEU A 733 -21.19 -6.27 5.86
CA LEU A 733 -20.94 -5.80 7.23
C LEU A 733 -22.21 -5.79 8.08
N ALA A 734 -23.37 -5.59 7.47
CA ALA A 734 -24.70 -5.75 8.08
C ALA A 734 -25.36 -7.06 7.58
N ASP A 735 -24.69 -8.20 7.80
CA ASP A 735 -25.16 -9.52 7.32
C ASP A 735 -26.56 -9.86 7.85
N LYS A 736 -27.41 -10.44 6.99
CA LYS A 736 -28.80 -10.84 7.30
C LYS A 736 -28.96 -11.54 8.65
N ARG A 737 -28.03 -12.41 9.05
CA ARG A 737 -28.09 -13.10 10.35
C ARG A 737 -27.69 -12.20 11.51
N ASP A 738 -26.66 -11.38 11.35
CA ASP A 738 -26.33 -10.37 12.35
C ASP A 738 -27.53 -9.40 12.55
N ILE A 739 -28.27 -9.04 11.49
CA ILE A 739 -29.54 -8.28 11.62
C ILE A 739 -30.61 -9.06 12.37
N GLN A 740 -30.90 -10.29 11.96
CA GLN A 740 -31.96 -11.13 12.53
C GLN A 740 -31.70 -11.47 14.01
N ASP A 741 -30.53 -12.02 14.31
CA ASP A 741 -30.17 -12.59 15.62
C ASP A 741 -29.78 -11.53 16.67
N SER A 742 -29.42 -10.31 16.24
CA SER A 742 -29.00 -9.25 17.16
C SER A 742 -29.93 -8.04 17.22
N LEU A 743 -30.58 -7.63 16.12
CA LEU A 743 -31.47 -6.46 16.12
C LEU A 743 -32.93 -6.90 16.19
N ILE A 744 -33.41 -7.63 15.18
CA ILE A 744 -34.85 -7.98 15.06
C ILE A 744 -35.30 -8.85 16.24
N ALA A 745 -34.49 -9.83 16.66
CA ALA A 745 -34.82 -10.71 17.78
C ALA A 745 -34.70 -10.07 19.18
N LYS A 746 -34.18 -8.85 19.32
CA LYS A 746 -33.84 -8.24 20.62
C LYS A 746 -34.45 -6.86 20.87
N ILE A 747 -34.66 -6.05 19.84
CA ILE A 747 -35.39 -4.78 19.96
C ILE A 747 -36.87 -5.10 20.25
N PRO A 748 -37.53 -4.47 21.24
CA PRO A 748 -38.92 -4.78 21.53
C PRO A 748 -39.83 -4.45 20.33
N SER A 749 -40.71 -5.37 19.94
CA SER A 749 -41.55 -5.24 18.73
C SER A 749 -42.37 -3.96 18.66
N LYS A 750 -42.85 -3.45 19.81
CA LYS A 750 -43.55 -2.14 19.91
C LYS A 750 -42.70 -0.92 19.51
N TYR A 751 -41.38 -1.06 19.40
CA TYR A 751 -40.44 -0.01 18.99
C TYR A 751 -39.78 -0.31 17.63
N LEU A 752 -39.76 -1.55 17.15
CA LEU A 752 -39.32 -1.88 15.79
C LEU A 752 -40.48 -1.65 14.80
N ILE A 753 -40.59 -0.42 14.28
CA ILE A 753 -41.76 0.04 13.49
C ILE A 753 -41.69 -0.44 12.04
N GLN A 754 -40.49 -0.51 11.46
CA GLN A 754 -40.27 -1.04 10.11
C GLN A 754 -38.97 -1.82 10.00
N ASN A 755 -38.98 -2.83 9.14
CA ASN A 755 -37.85 -3.68 8.79
C ASN A 755 -37.76 -3.79 7.25
N ASN A 756 -37.01 -2.88 6.63
CA ASN A 756 -36.98 -2.73 5.18
C ASN A 756 -35.75 -3.47 4.58
N GLU A 757 -36.00 -4.56 3.87
CA GLU A 757 -34.97 -5.34 3.15
C GLU A 757 -34.86 -4.83 1.70
N LEU A 758 -33.83 -4.04 1.42
CA LEU A 758 -33.54 -3.47 0.10
C LEU A 758 -32.87 -4.50 -0.81
N GLN A 759 -33.08 -4.37 -2.12
CA GLN A 759 -32.54 -5.27 -3.14
C GLN A 759 -31.42 -4.61 -3.93
N ASN A 760 -30.29 -5.31 -4.09
CA ASN A 760 -29.07 -4.85 -4.76
C ASN A 760 -28.36 -3.68 -4.07
N PHE A 761 -28.22 -3.72 -2.74
CA PHE A 761 -27.47 -2.74 -1.93
C PHE A 761 -26.30 -3.41 -1.21
N ASN A 762 -25.06 -3.02 -1.52
CA ASN A 762 -23.90 -3.25 -0.64
C ASN A 762 -23.85 -2.18 0.47
N HIS A 763 -22.92 -2.31 1.43
CA HIS A 763 -22.86 -1.40 2.58
C HIS A 763 -22.67 0.08 2.21
N PHE A 764 -22.01 0.43 1.10
CA PHE A 764 -21.85 1.83 0.68
C PHE A 764 -23.07 2.38 -0.07
N ASP A 765 -23.93 1.53 -0.62
CA ASP A 765 -25.07 1.99 -1.42
C ASP A 765 -26.11 2.75 -0.57
N PHE A 766 -26.15 2.50 0.74
CA PHE A 766 -26.97 3.24 1.71
C PHE A 766 -26.60 4.74 1.85
N ILE A 767 -25.42 5.15 1.37
CA ILE A 767 -24.95 6.55 1.38
C ILE A 767 -24.62 7.08 -0.03
N TRP A 768 -24.14 6.22 -0.94
CA TRP A 768 -23.64 6.60 -2.26
C TRP A 768 -24.41 6.00 -3.44
N GLY A 769 -25.39 5.13 -3.19
CA GLY A 769 -26.18 4.50 -4.23
C GLY A 769 -27.07 5.49 -4.99
N ILE A 770 -27.06 5.44 -6.33
CA ILE A 770 -27.81 6.38 -7.18
C ILE A 770 -29.33 6.36 -6.94
N HIS A 771 -29.89 5.26 -6.42
CA HIS A 771 -31.30 5.13 -6.05
C HIS A 771 -31.57 5.27 -4.53
N ALA A 772 -30.56 5.55 -3.69
CA ALA A 772 -30.75 5.70 -2.24
C ALA A 772 -31.71 6.85 -1.90
N ALA A 773 -31.72 7.92 -2.70
CA ALA A 773 -32.69 9.00 -2.55
C ALA A 773 -34.14 8.56 -2.78
N ASP A 774 -34.39 7.67 -3.73
CA ASP A 774 -35.73 7.18 -4.07
C ASP A 774 -36.19 6.06 -3.12
N GLN A 775 -35.30 5.12 -2.78
CA GLN A 775 -35.65 3.93 -1.99
C GLN A 775 -35.52 4.13 -0.47
N ILE A 776 -34.80 5.16 -0.02
CA ILE A 776 -34.55 5.42 1.40
C ILE A 776 -34.98 6.84 1.79
N TYR A 777 -34.37 7.88 1.21
CA TYR A 777 -34.49 9.23 1.77
C TYR A 777 -35.89 9.83 1.57
N LYS A 778 -36.51 9.67 0.39
CA LYS A 778 -37.89 10.11 0.13
C LYS A 778 -38.93 9.37 1.01
N PRO A 779 -38.90 8.04 1.14
CA PRO A 779 -39.73 7.33 2.14
C PRO A 779 -39.54 7.84 3.58
N ILE A 780 -38.30 8.14 4.01
CA ILE A 780 -38.05 8.74 5.34
C ILE A 780 -38.68 10.15 5.45
N ILE A 781 -38.57 10.98 4.41
CA ILE A 781 -39.22 12.30 4.35
C ILE A 781 -40.75 12.18 4.53
N GLU A 782 -41.39 11.20 3.88
CA GLU A 782 -42.83 10.93 4.03
C GLU A 782 -43.18 10.45 5.44
N ILE A 783 -42.40 9.52 6.01
CA ILE A 783 -42.58 9.03 7.39
C ILE A 783 -42.42 10.17 8.42
N ILE A 784 -41.61 11.19 8.14
CA ILE A 784 -41.45 12.37 8.99
C ILE A 784 -42.59 13.38 8.77
N ARG A 785 -43.01 13.64 7.51
CA ARG A 785 -44.14 14.54 7.21
C ARG A 785 -45.45 14.01 7.80
N ASN A 786 -45.68 12.70 7.73
CA ASN A 786 -46.84 12.01 8.33
C ASN A 786 -46.75 11.87 9.87
N ASP A 787 -45.69 12.36 10.49
CA ASP A 787 -45.57 12.54 11.94
C ASP A 787 -45.96 13.95 12.37
N LYS A 788 -45.64 14.97 11.55
CA LYS A 788 -46.05 16.36 11.77
C LYS A 788 -47.57 16.56 11.72
N THR A 789 -48.29 15.80 10.89
CA THR A 789 -49.76 15.86 10.78
C THR A 789 -50.50 15.21 11.96
N LYS A 790 -49.77 14.79 13.00
CA LYS A 790 -50.29 14.15 14.24
C LYS A 790 -49.81 14.86 15.50
N LEU A 791 -49.34 16.10 15.37
CA LEU A 791 -48.84 17.00 16.42
C LEU A 791 -49.60 18.33 16.37
#